data_AF-A0A8S3VIU3-F1
#
_entry.id   AF-A0A8S3VIU3-F1
#
_cell.length_a   1.000
_cell.length_b   1.000
_cell.length_c   1.000
_cell.angle_alpha   90.00
_cell.angle_beta   90.00
_cell.angle_gamma   90.00
#
_symmetry.space_group_name_H-M   'P 1'
#
loop_
_entity.id
_entity.type
_entity.pdbx_description
1 polymer ?
#
loop_
_entity_poly.entity_id
_entity_poly.type
_entity_poly.pdbx_seq_one_letter_code
_entity_poly.pdbx_strand_id
1 'polypeptide(L)'
;MNPIYNHGLVPPSMLNEVFSEGSSPIDIVIDRNGGSLVTRHVQYTVVPNGAAEFYGYTNVLKFEPGIMKMSAALLPIADGIPEKEERFTLTLNSYGNSTSDIGSRSQITIDILENDNPYGLIQFEDDPPVLYMDESTLSGTVTNLISVQRTQGTFGSITVAWDIIPSNQQDLTPLSGSITFGESQGQGTIQITTVPDDIPESAENFTIQLNNPTGGAELGSRQTFTIIINQNDFPVYFQESVYHVAEGSLLTVTIHREGDASKQETVKYRTLDGTALVGDYNKLTNQDAVFAVGKTDVSFQVVINEDTLPEGNETFFIEIFQIMGDLVTTRGSNCSIVILANDNAYGIFKLSPPLSVRVEEGSHLELTILRDGGVYGEVEVSWEIIDVLTNKMPPDGSQFDKSNGTVLFTEGLHRQTFTIFPRSDLAPEKERVYTVRLHDIEVVVGRTDVELASLAGTDLEVTLTIEESDDPYGRFAFAYNSTEVTIAEDYYPGEQSKTEAKLVVERRMGGFGNVQVVWEIYTYQVAVTMPSVYDLLLIAEPSSDVGKTPGKRRPYTGTDVMYFDGAVSNCLGKSSDRQPPPEDLKNGYTISAWIQPFADLNSYIVAKTTDDGSRFYKYTQGHYRKQWCHILNNQQISVTTNTNIKDGGWHHILVTVDSVSISFYLDGGVLDGGVLGTNSRSSSISFYLDGGVLGTKLLNSQPLIDLTGRLHVGAIAPGNEMFIGYLQDVRIYTRKLTTIEMNEVYNLPSKTDLSPVSGYLSYHEALREQTIVVTASQDLEEENNEMFTVMLLTANNGGTLSKTDRISRITIEKSDNANGVFSIRTCSPSQALTETTTVSCTVDRQREMTTFTLTVKDDDIPEVDEIFHIRLLTVASTDGSQGPTNTSGASIDLSKSSSVFTILKNDHSNGVLQFSNRTRPPTPDEGILPVAKEEPTIKVYEEAGTIALMVVRAQGTAGFVTVEWRTTDGTAKSSGISTPDYQVCF
;
A
#
# COMPACT_ATOMS: atom_id res chain seq x y z
N MET A 1 -65.73 -145.07 -76.49
CA MET A 1 -65.95 -144.04 -75.44
C MET A 1 -64.78 -143.07 -75.49
N ASN A 2 -65.07 -141.77 -75.39
CA ASN A 2 -64.15 -140.63 -75.27
C ASN A 2 -63.06 -140.81 -74.16
N PRO A 3 -61.95 -140.01 -74.09
CA PRO A 3 -61.92 -138.57 -74.45
C PRO A 3 -60.65 -138.00 -75.16
N ILE A 4 -60.91 -136.77 -75.63
CA ILE A 4 -60.11 -135.61 -76.05
C ILE A 4 -58.80 -135.38 -75.27
N TYR A 5 -57.72 -134.98 -75.97
CA TYR A 5 -56.64 -134.14 -75.42
C TYR A 5 -56.23 -133.04 -76.42
N ASN A 6 -56.49 -131.79 -76.01
CA ASN A 6 -56.07 -130.50 -76.57
C ASN A 6 -54.57 -130.26 -76.32
N HIS A 7 -53.79 -129.72 -77.26
CA HIS A 7 -52.46 -129.15 -76.94
C HIS A 7 -52.04 -127.99 -77.86
N GLY A 8 -52.17 -126.75 -77.36
CA GLY A 8 -51.71 -125.49 -77.99
C GLY A 8 -50.35 -125.00 -77.48
N LEU A 9 -49.84 -123.91 -78.07
CA LEU A 9 -48.61 -123.22 -77.66
C LEU A 9 -48.91 -122.29 -76.48
N VAL A 10 -48.14 -122.33 -75.39
CA VAL A 10 -48.28 -121.36 -74.28
C VAL A 10 -46.89 -120.79 -74.04
N PRO A 11 -46.68 -119.47 -73.98
CA PRO A 11 -45.38 -118.92 -73.64
C PRO A 11 -45.02 -119.11 -72.16
N PRO A 12 -43.76 -118.84 -71.79
CA PRO A 12 -43.25 -119.03 -70.44
C PRO A 12 -43.92 -118.10 -69.45
N SER A 13 -43.79 -118.48 -68.18
CA SER A 13 -43.95 -117.61 -67.03
C SER A 13 -42.92 -116.47 -67.05
N MET A 14 -43.32 -115.27 -67.48
CA MET A 14 -42.64 -114.03 -67.12
C MET A 14 -43.73 -113.02 -66.74
N LEU A 15 -43.75 -112.64 -65.45
CA LEU A 15 -44.48 -111.48 -64.96
C LEU A 15 -43.67 -110.24 -65.34
N ASN A 16 -44.36 -109.18 -65.77
CA ASN A 16 -43.91 -107.79 -66.02
C ASN A 16 -42.44 -107.51 -65.71
N GLU A 17 -41.64 -107.22 -66.74
CA GLU A 17 -40.27 -106.73 -66.58
C GLU A 17 -40.20 -105.24 -66.94
N VAL A 18 -39.42 -104.50 -66.13
CA VAL A 18 -39.22 -103.06 -66.21
C VAL A 18 -37.78 -102.81 -66.68
N PHE A 19 -37.61 -101.97 -67.68
CA PHE A 19 -36.32 -101.70 -68.33
C PHE A 19 -36.07 -100.20 -68.42
N SER A 20 -34.80 -99.79 -68.50
CA SER A 20 -34.46 -98.44 -68.94
C SER A 20 -34.27 -98.42 -70.45
N GLU A 21 -34.44 -97.26 -71.05
CA GLU A 21 -34.04 -96.99 -72.42
C GLU A 21 -32.55 -97.37 -72.66
N GLY A 22 -32.21 -97.85 -73.86
CA GLY A 22 -30.84 -98.28 -74.21
C GLY A 22 -30.27 -99.47 -73.44
N SER A 23 -31.08 -100.14 -72.61
CA SER A 23 -30.63 -101.26 -71.78
C SER A 23 -30.29 -102.52 -72.60
N SER A 24 -29.71 -103.53 -71.94
CA SER A 24 -29.36 -104.81 -72.56
C SER A 24 -30.57 -105.48 -73.24
N PRO A 25 -30.35 -106.31 -74.28
CA PRO A 25 -31.44 -106.96 -75.01
C PRO A 25 -32.42 -107.69 -74.09
N ILE A 26 -33.72 -107.46 -74.30
CA ILE A 26 -34.82 -108.14 -73.61
C ILE A 26 -35.04 -109.50 -74.29
N ASP A 27 -34.67 -110.58 -73.60
CA ASP A 27 -34.82 -111.95 -74.11
C ASP A 27 -36.28 -112.45 -73.98
N ILE A 28 -36.97 -112.56 -75.11
CA ILE A 28 -38.31 -113.16 -75.20
C ILE A 28 -38.16 -114.66 -75.47
N VAL A 29 -38.55 -115.49 -74.51
CA VAL A 29 -38.67 -116.93 -74.73
C VAL A 29 -40.13 -117.28 -75.02
N ILE A 30 -40.38 -118.13 -76.02
CA ILE A 30 -41.72 -118.63 -76.38
C ILE A 30 -41.70 -120.16 -76.34
N ASP A 31 -42.65 -120.73 -75.60
CA ASP A 31 -42.76 -122.16 -75.32
C ASP A 31 -43.86 -122.83 -76.18
N ARG A 32 -43.58 -124.06 -76.62
CA ARG A 32 -44.49 -124.95 -77.38
C ARG A 32 -44.92 -126.13 -76.50
N ASN A 33 -46.16 -126.11 -76.02
CA ASN A 33 -46.65 -127.04 -74.99
C ASN A 33 -47.41 -128.28 -75.50
N GLY A 34 -47.15 -128.68 -76.74
CA GLY A 34 -47.53 -129.99 -77.25
C GLY A 34 -47.56 -130.06 -78.78
N GLY A 35 -47.59 -131.30 -79.30
CA GLY A 35 -47.52 -131.62 -80.72
C GLY A 35 -46.25 -131.07 -81.38
N SER A 36 -45.16 -131.83 -81.45
CA SER A 36 -43.86 -131.38 -81.97
C SER A 36 -43.46 -132.00 -83.31
N LEU A 37 -44.34 -132.76 -83.96
CA LEU A 37 -44.00 -133.52 -85.18
C LEU A 37 -44.04 -132.70 -86.47
N VAL A 38 -44.56 -131.46 -86.42
CA VAL A 38 -44.72 -130.59 -87.59
C VAL A 38 -44.21 -129.19 -87.31
N THR A 39 -43.72 -128.51 -88.34
CA THR A 39 -43.31 -127.11 -88.22
C THR A 39 -44.51 -126.22 -87.91
N ARG A 40 -44.33 -125.25 -86.99
CA ARG A 40 -45.32 -124.23 -86.66
C ARG A 40 -44.68 -122.85 -86.64
N HIS A 41 -45.45 -121.83 -86.98
CA HIS A 41 -45.03 -120.44 -86.92
C HIS A 41 -45.91 -119.70 -85.92
N VAL A 42 -45.29 -118.79 -85.18
CA VAL A 42 -45.96 -117.82 -84.31
C VAL A 42 -45.29 -116.47 -84.55
N GLN A 43 -46.09 -115.41 -84.65
CA GLN A 43 -45.56 -114.05 -84.73
C GLN A 43 -45.76 -113.37 -83.38
N TYR A 44 -44.79 -112.58 -82.93
CA TYR A 44 -45.03 -111.58 -81.91
C TYR A 44 -44.99 -110.16 -82.49
N THR A 45 -45.74 -109.25 -81.88
CA THR A 45 -45.75 -107.83 -82.21
C THR A 45 -45.85 -107.00 -80.93
N VAL A 46 -45.04 -105.95 -80.81
CA VAL A 46 -45.05 -104.98 -79.71
C VAL A 46 -45.92 -103.78 -80.08
N VAL A 47 -46.88 -103.44 -79.22
CA VAL A 47 -47.84 -102.34 -79.41
C VAL A 47 -48.02 -101.54 -78.11
N PRO A 48 -48.36 -100.25 -78.15
CA PRO A 48 -48.44 -99.40 -79.35
C PRO A 48 -47.05 -99.07 -79.91
N ASN A 49 -46.95 -98.83 -81.23
CA ASN A 49 -45.78 -98.23 -81.90
C ASN A 49 -44.38 -98.79 -81.59
N GLY A 50 -44.21 -100.09 -81.33
CA GLY A 50 -42.91 -100.65 -80.95
C GLY A 50 -41.74 -100.45 -81.94
N ALA A 51 -42.01 -99.99 -83.17
CA ALA A 51 -40.97 -99.68 -84.17
C ALA A 51 -40.14 -98.43 -83.85
N ALA A 52 -40.67 -97.49 -83.07
CA ALA A 52 -39.95 -96.29 -82.62
C ALA A 52 -39.00 -96.60 -81.46
N GLU A 53 -39.40 -97.56 -80.62
CA GLU A 53 -38.81 -97.79 -79.29
C GLU A 53 -37.95 -99.05 -79.22
N PHE A 54 -38.18 -100.01 -80.12
CA PHE A 54 -37.49 -101.28 -80.10
C PHE A 54 -37.01 -101.71 -81.49
N TYR A 55 -35.75 -102.09 -81.58
CA TYR A 55 -35.30 -102.98 -82.65
C TYR A 55 -35.87 -104.38 -82.41
N GLY A 56 -36.48 -104.98 -83.45
CA GLY A 56 -37.06 -106.34 -83.38
C GLY A 56 -38.49 -106.41 -82.83
N TYR A 57 -39.21 -105.28 -82.79
CA TYR A 57 -40.60 -105.13 -82.30
C TYR A 57 -41.63 -106.08 -82.92
N THR A 58 -41.33 -106.70 -84.06
CA THR A 58 -42.09 -107.83 -84.57
C THR A 58 -41.15 -108.89 -85.14
N ASN A 59 -41.45 -110.16 -84.89
CA ASN A 59 -40.70 -111.28 -85.46
C ASN A 59 -41.57 -112.52 -85.61
N VAL A 60 -41.26 -113.36 -86.60
CA VAL A 60 -41.93 -114.64 -86.84
C VAL A 60 -41.00 -115.77 -86.43
N LEU A 61 -41.38 -116.51 -85.40
CA LEU A 61 -40.62 -117.64 -84.90
C LEU A 61 -41.10 -118.95 -85.52
N LYS A 62 -40.16 -119.67 -86.13
CA LYS A 62 -40.38 -120.99 -86.74
C LYS A 62 -39.94 -122.09 -85.76
N PHE A 63 -40.91 -122.85 -85.28
CA PHE A 63 -40.68 -124.05 -84.47
C PHE A 63 -40.61 -125.28 -85.37
N GLU A 64 -39.40 -125.74 -85.69
CA GLU A 64 -39.18 -126.99 -86.43
C GLU A 64 -39.61 -128.23 -85.63
N PRO A 65 -39.78 -129.41 -86.27
CA PRO A 65 -40.14 -130.62 -85.56
C PRO A 65 -39.15 -130.94 -84.42
N GLY A 66 -39.66 -131.21 -83.22
CA GLY A 66 -38.90 -131.48 -82.01
C GLY A 66 -38.50 -130.25 -81.18
N ILE A 67 -38.58 -129.02 -81.72
CA ILE A 67 -38.24 -127.80 -80.98
C ILE A 67 -39.40 -127.35 -80.12
N MET A 68 -39.18 -127.28 -78.80
CA MET A 68 -40.20 -126.92 -77.81
C MET A 68 -40.05 -125.51 -77.24
N LYS A 69 -38.92 -124.84 -77.47
CA LYS A 69 -38.65 -123.46 -77.02
C LYS A 69 -37.90 -122.70 -78.10
N MET A 70 -38.26 -121.44 -78.30
CA MET A 70 -37.49 -120.51 -79.13
C MET A 70 -37.33 -119.20 -78.38
N SER A 71 -36.17 -118.57 -78.56
CA SER A 71 -35.87 -117.26 -78.01
C SER A 71 -35.80 -116.23 -79.14
N ALA A 72 -36.22 -115.01 -78.85
CA ALA A 72 -35.99 -113.80 -79.63
C ALA A 72 -35.50 -112.70 -78.69
N ALA A 73 -34.92 -111.63 -79.22
CA ALA A 73 -34.52 -110.48 -78.43
C ALA A 73 -35.20 -109.20 -78.95
N LEU A 74 -35.65 -108.35 -78.04
CA LEU A 74 -36.01 -106.95 -78.30
C LEU A 74 -34.89 -106.06 -77.77
N LEU A 75 -34.42 -105.07 -78.54
CA LEU A 75 -33.47 -104.09 -78.03
C LEU A 75 -34.15 -102.73 -77.91
N PRO A 76 -34.27 -102.14 -76.71
CA PRO A 76 -34.67 -100.75 -76.54
C PRO A 76 -33.73 -99.83 -77.33
N ILE A 77 -34.29 -98.87 -78.06
CA ILE A 77 -33.53 -97.82 -78.74
C ILE A 77 -33.14 -96.79 -77.68
N ALA A 78 -31.93 -96.24 -77.75
CA ALA A 78 -31.51 -95.08 -76.95
C ALA A 78 -31.48 -93.87 -77.87
N ASP A 79 -32.15 -92.80 -77.47
CA ASP A 79 -32.04 -91.51 -78.09
C ASP A 79 -31.65 -90.43 -77.07
N GLY A 80 -32.11 -89.20 -77.25
CA GLY A 80 -31.76 -88.05 -76.40
C GLY A 80 -32.98 -87.18 -76.16
N ILE A 81 -34.16 -87.75 -76.42
CA ILE A 81 -35.45 -87.09 -76.35
C ILE A 81 -35.97 -87.38 -74.94
N PRO A 82 -36.30 -86.35 -74.15
CA PRO A 82 -36.85 -86.59 -72.82
C PRO A 82 -38.19 -87.32 -72.92
N GLU A 83 -38.36 -88.40 -72.16
CA GLU A 83 -39.52 -89.29 -72.25
C GLU A 83 -40.04 -89.71 -70.86
N LYS A 84 -41.37 -89.86 -70.73
CA LYS A 84 -41.99 -90.38 -69.50
C LYS A 84 -41.99 -91.91 -69.51
N GLU A 85 -42.36 -92.54 -68.38
CA GLU A 85 -42.56 -93.99 -68.34
C GLU A 85 -43.56 -94.44 -69.42
N GLU A 86 -43.12 -95.35 -70.29
CA GLU A 86 -43.90 -95.86 -71.41
C GLU A 86 -44.22 -97.35 -71.23
N ARG A 87 -45.45 -97.76 -71.55
CA ARG A 87 -45.91 -99.15 -71.42
C ARG A 87 -46.27 -99.76 -72.76
N PHE A 88 -45.57 -100.82 -73.10
CA PHE A 88 -45.79 -101.62 -74.30
C PHE A 88 -46.37 -102.99 -73.94
N THR A 89 -47.06 -103.59 -74.90
CA THR A 89 -47.59 -104.95 -74.82
C THR A 89 -47.07 -105.76 -76.00
N LEU A 90 -46.34 -106.82 -75.72
CA LEU A 90 -45.99 -107.83 -76.71
C LEU A 90 -47.13 -108.84 -76.80
N THR A 91 -47.70 -109.02 -77.99
CA THR A 91 -48.80 -109.97 -78.25
C THR A 91 -48.37 -111.06 -79.22
N LEU A 92 -48.69 -112.32 -78.90
CA LEU A 92 -48.53 -113.47 -79.77
C LEU A 92 -49.75 -113.65 -80.69
N ASN A 93 -49.48 -113.81 -81.98
CA ASN A 93 -50.46 -113.99 -83.03
C ASN A 93 -50.17 -115.28 -83.82
N SER A 94 -51.23 -115.98 -84.26
CA SER A 94 -51.08 -117.09 -85.22
C SER A 94 -50.57 -116.55 -86.55
N TYR A 95 -49.64 -117.27 -87.19
CA TYR A 95 -48.98 -116.84 -88.44
C TYR A 95 -48.94 -117.96 -89.48
N GLY A 96 -49.31 -117.64 -90.74
CA GLY A 96 -49.28 -118.56 -91.89
C GLY A 96 -50.55 -119.40 -92.11
N ASN A 97 -50.55 -120.24 -93.16
CA ASN A 97 -51.71 -121.01 -93.62
C ASN A 97 -52.09 -122.21 -92.72
N SER A 98 -51.19 -122.64 -91.84
CA SER A 98 -51.46 -123.69 -90.84
C SER A 98 -51.56 -123.03 -89.47
N THR A 99 -52.78 -122.75 -89.01
CA THR A 99 -53.04 -122.01 -87.78
C THR A 99 -52.49 -122.73 -86.56
N SER A 100 -51.78 -121.98 -85.71
CA SER A 100 -51.32 -122.43 -84.40
C SER A 100 -52.32 -121.94 -83.34
N ASP A 101 -52.85 -122.83 -82.50
CA ASP A 101 -53.68 -122.41 -81.38
C ASP A 101 -52.81 -121.69 -80.34
N ILE A 102 -53.10 -120.41 -80.13
CA ILE A 102 -52.42 -119.55 -79.15
C ILE A 102 -53.05 -119.79 -77.78
N GLY A 103 -52.22 -120.13 -76.80
CA GLY A 103 -52.65 -120.40 -75.43
C GLY A 103 -53.10 -119.16 -74.68
N SER A 104 -53.66 -119.37 -73.49
CA SER A 104 -54.29 -118.34 -72.66
C SER A 104 -53.34 -117.25 -72.13
N ARG A 105 -52.02 -117.39 -72.30
CA ARG A 105 -51.02 -116.39 -71.97
C ARG A 105 -50.46 -115.77 -73.24
N SER A 106 -51.28 -115.08 -74.05
CA SER A 106 -50.83 -114.58 -75.36
C SER A 106 -50.12 -113.22 -75.31
N GLN A 107 -49.97 -112.60 -74.14
CA GLN A 107 -49.47 -111.23 -73.99
C GLN A 107 -48.53 -111.09 -72.78
N ILE A 108 -47.52 -110.22 -72.92
CA ILE A 108 -46.68 -109.70 -71.83
C ILE A 108 -46.60 -108.17 -71.93
N THR A 109 -46.45 -107.48 -70.81
CA THR A 109 -46.21 -106.03 -70.78
C THR A 109 -44.73 -105.74 -70.54
N ILE A 110 -44.23 -104.70 -71.21
CA ILE A 110 -42.86 -104.19 -71.13
C ILE A 110 -42.99 -102.72 -70.72
N ASP A 111 -42.41 -102.34 -69.59
CA ASP A 111 -42.41 -100.95 -69.11
C ASP A 111 -41.00 -100.37 -69.32
N ILE A 112 -40.89 -99.24 -70.04
CA ILE A 112 -39.66 -98.44 -70.18
C ILE A 112 -39.74 -97.30 -69.17
N LEU A 113 -38.75 -97.22 -68.27
CA LEU A 113 -38.64 -96.17 -67.27
C LEU A 113 -38.32 -94.81 -67.91
N GLU A 114 -38.72 -93.74 -67.21
CA GLU A 114 -38.38 -92.36 -67.58
C GLU A 114 -36.86 -92.16 -67.76
N ASN A 115 -36.47 -91.48 -68.84
CA ASN A 115 -35.06 -91.26 -69.21
C ASN A 115 -34.84 -89.87 -69.86
N ASP A 116 -33.58 -89.47 -69.98
CA ASP A 116 -33.15 -88.22 -70.64
C ASP A 116 -33.70 -86.93 -70.02
N ASN A 117 -33.77 -86.91 -68.67
CA ASN A 117 -34.25 -85.79 -67.86
C ASN A 117 -35.61 -85.24 -68.35
N PRO A 118 -36.70 -86.04 -68.28
CA PRO A 118 -38.02 -85.64 -68.77
C PRO A 118 -38.56 -84.39 -68.08
N TYR A 119 -38.15 -84.18 -66.83
CA TYR A 119 -38.50 -83.01 -66.04
C TYR A 119 -37.50 -81.85 -66.16
N GLY A 120 -36.44 -82.01 -66.95
CA GLY A 120 -35.53 -80.95 -67.35
C GLY A 120 -34.37 -80.67 -66.40
N LEU A 121 -33.37 -79.98 -66.96
CA LEU A 121 -32.15 -79.52 -66.31
C LEU A 121 -32.22 -78.00 -66.10
N ILE A 122 -32.18 -77.55 -64.85
CA ILE A 122 -32.35 -76.15 -64.46
C ILE A 122 -30.98 -75.48 -64.24
N GLN A 123 -30.75 -74.36 -64.93
CA GLN A 123 -29.48 -73.61 -64.83
C GLN A 123 -29.66 -72.15 -65.24
N PHE A 124 -28.70 -71.28 -64.92
CA PHE A 124 -28.69 -69.89 -65.41
C PHE A 124 -28.45 -69.83 -66.93
N GLU A 125 -29.05 -68.82 -67.58
CA GLU A 125 -28.89 -68.58 -69.03
C GLU A 125 -27.53 -67.97 -69.37
N ASP A 126 -27.10 -66.96 -68.60
CA ASP A 126 -25.90 -66.16 -68.86
C ASP A 126 -24.56 -66.94 -68.70
N ASP A 127 -23.55 -66.56 -69.49
CA ASP A 127 -22.19 -67.12 -69.48
C ASP A 127 -21.12 -66.05 -69.84
N PRO A 128 -20.34 -65.53 -68.88
CA PRO A 128 -20.38 -65.82 -67.45
C PRO A 128 -21.59 -65.16 -66.76
N PRO A 129 -22.15 -65.77 -65.70
CA PRO A 129 -23.33 -65.26 -64.99
C PRO A 129 -22.94 -64.17 -63.96
N VAL A 130 -22.61 -62.97 -64.44
CA VAL A 130 -22.22 -61.81 -63.58
C VAL A 130 -23.06 -60.58 -63.91
N LEU A 131 -23.57 -59.90 -62.89
CA LEU A 131 -24.28 -58.63 -63.00
C LEU A 131 -23.65 -57.58 -62.08
N TYR A 132 -23.42 -56.38 -62.60
CA TYR A 132 -23.05 -55.21 -61.80
C TYR A 132 -24.29 -54.37 -61.52
N MET A 133 -24.50 -53.99 -60.28
CA MET A 133 -25.60 -53.11 -59.86
C MET A 133 -25.07 -51.88 -59.15
N ASP A 134 -25.88 -50.83 -59.19
CA ASP A 134 -25.65 -49.57 -58.48
C ASP A 134 -26.77 -49.47 -57.43
N GLU A 135 -26.43 -49.05 -56.22
CA GLU A 135 -27.38 -48.84 -55.12
C GLU A 135 -27.46 -47.39 -54.66
N SER A 136 -26.82 -46.47 -55.40
CA SER A 136 -26.87 -45.04 -55.09
C SER A 136 -28.31 -44.54 -54.87
N THR A 137 -28.50 -43.78 -53.79
CA THR A 137 -29.80 -43.17 -53.44
C THR A 137 -30.33 -42.21 -54.51
N LEU A 138 -29.46 -41.67 -55.37
CA LEU A 138 -29.83 -40.84 -56.52
C LEU A 138 -30.51 -41.62 -57.65
N SER A 139 -30.00 -42.82 -57.93
CA SER A 139 -30.56 -43.72 -58.95
C SER A 139 -31.84 -44.40 -58.45
N GLY A 140 -32.02 -44.40 -57.12
CA GLY A 140 -33.10 -45.08 -56.44
C GLY A 140 -32.93 -46.60 -56.53
N THR A 141 -33.95 -47.32 -56.08
CA THR A 141 -33.98 -48.78 -56.07
C THR A 141 -33.80 -49.36 -57.47
N VAL A 142 -32.67 -50.05 -57.73
CA VAL A 142 -32.38 -50.70 -59.01
C VAL A 142 -32.88 -52.14 -58.98
N THR A 143 -33.69 -52.52 -59.96
CA THR A 143 -34.24 -53.89 -60.07
C THR A 143 -33.79 -54.54 -61.37
N ASN A 144 -33.27 -55.76 -61.27
CA ASN A 144 -32.84 -56.57 -62.41
C ASN A 144 -33.55 -57.93 -62.43
N LEU A 145 -33.72 -58.47 -63.64
CA LEU A 145 -34.31 -59.78 -63.90
C LEU A 145 -33.20 -60.73 -64.38
N ILE A 146 -32.99 -61.82 -63.64
CA ILE A 146 -31.99 -62.84 -63.92
C ILE A 146 -32.68 -64.07 -64.50
N SER A 147 -32.29 -64.46 -65.71
CA SER A 147 -32.92 -65.56 -66.43
C SER A 147 -32.41 -66.93 -66.00
N VAL A 148 -33.34 -67.83 -65.70
CA VAL A 148 -33.12 -69.24 -65.39
C VAL A 148 -33.81 -70.09 -66.44
N GLN A 149 -33.06 -70.98 -67.06
CA GLN A 149 -33.53 -71.86 -68.13
C GLN A 149 -33.75 -73.29 -67.63
N ARG A 150 -34.85 -73.90 -68.08
CA ARG A 150 -35.16 -75.33 -67.96
C ARG A 150 -34.94 -75.97 -69.33
N THR A 151 -33.88 -76.76 -69.43
CA THR A 151 -33.39 -77.37 -70.67
C THR A 151 -33.63 -78.88 -70.69
N GLN A 152 -33.48 -79.52 -71.84
CA GLN A 152 -33.82 -80.94 -72.08
C GLN A 152 -35.34 -81.18 -72.00
N GLY A 153 -35.88 -81.64 -70.87
CA GLY A 153 -37.31 -81.89 -70.68
C GLY A 153 -38.13 -80.73 -70.11
N THR A 154 -39.42 -80.66 -70.45
CA THR A 154 -40.37 -79.66 -69.90
C THR A 154 -41.65 -80.30 -69.36
N PHE A 155 -41.62 -81.61 -69.10
CA PHE A 155 -42.78 -82.34 -68.61
C PHE A 155 -43.06 -82.04 -67.14
N GLY A 156 -44.33 -81.91 -66.79
CA GLY A 156 -44.75 -81.66 -65.41
C GLY A 156 -44.35 -80.28 -64.88
N SER A 157 -44.90 -79.96 -63.71
CA SER A 157 -44.56 -78.74 -63.00
C SER A 157 -43.43 -79.02 -62.00
N ILE A 158 -42.39 -78.19 -62.06
CA ILE A 158 -41.23 -78.28 -61.18
C ILE A 158 -41.03 -76.95 -60.47
N THR A 159 -40.45 -77.02 -59.28
CA THR A 159 -40.04 -75.82 -58.55
C THR A 159 -38.57 -75.96 -58.18
N VAL A 160 -37.79 -74.91 -58.40
CA VAL A 160 -36.41 -74.79 -57.93
C VAL A 160 -36.35 -73.66 -56.91
N ALA A 161 -35.70 -73.89 -55.79
CA ALA A 161 -35.42 -72.84 -54.82
C ALA A 161 -34.14 -72.10 -55.21
N TRP A 162 -33.96 -70.90 -54.67
CA TRP A 162 -32.70 -70.17 -54.78
C TRP A 162 -32.47 -69.33 -53.54
N ASP A 163 -31.20 -69.16 -53.18
CA ASP A 163 -30.76 -68.37 -52.03
C ASP A 163 -29.61 -67.44 -52.45
N ILE A 164 -29.53 -66.25 -51.85
CA ILE A 164 -28.40 -65.33 -51.94
C ILE A 164 -27.40 -65.63 -50.84
N ILE A 165 -26.13 -65.72 -51.22
CA ILE A 165 -24.99 -65.93 -50.33
C ILE A 165 -24.03 -64.74 -50.50
N PRO A 166 -23.66 -64.04 -49.42
CA PRO A 166 -24.06 -64.28 -48.04
C PRO A 166 -25.48 -63.70 -47.73
N SER A 167 -26.23 -64.35 -46.85
CA SER A 167 -27.64 -64.00 -46.56
C SER A 167 -27.82 -63.03 -45.38
N ASN A 168 -26.74 -62.49 -44.84
CA ASN A 168 -26.74 -61.60 -43.67
C ASN A 168 -26.55 -60.12 -44.03
N GLN A 169 -26.37 -59.81 -45.30
CA GLN A 169 -26.28 -58.45 -45.85
C GLN A 169 -27.69 -58.02 -46.31
N GLN A 170 -28.02 -56.74 -46.13
CA GLN A 170 -29.39 -56.21 -46.32
C GLN A 170 -29.54 -55.41 -47.63
N ASP A 171 -28.52 -55.44 -48.46
CA ASP A 171 -28.33 -54.55 -49.62
C ASP A 171 -29.06 -55.10 -50.87
N LEU A 172 -29.54 -56.34 -50.78
CA LEU A 172 -30.38 -57.01 -51.78
C LEU A 172 -31.69 -57.53 -51.19
N THR A 173 -32.76 -57.44 -51.98
CA THR A 173 -34.05 -58.05 -51.67
C THR A 173 -34.71 -58.65 -52.92
N PRO A 174 -35.35 -59.83 -52.83
CA PRO A 174 -35.36 -60.75 -51.70
C PRO A 174 -34.08 -61.61 -51.63
N LEU A 175 -33.70 -62.07 -50.43
CA LEU A 175 -32.51 -62.91 -50.20
C LEU A 175 -32.70 -64.39 -50.53
N SER A 176 -33.92 -64.83 -50.78
CA SER A 176 -34.26 -66.21 -51.15
C SER A 176 -35.60 -66.24 -51.86
N GLY A 177 -35.83 -67.27 -52.65
CA GLY A 177 -37.12 -67.48 -53.30
C GLY A 177 -37.23 -68.83 -53.99
N SER A 178 -38.26 -68.96 -54.82
CA SER A 178 -38.46 -70.15 -55.63
C SER A 178 -39.04 -69.78 -56.99
N ILE A 179 -38.60 -70.48 -58.03
CA ILE A 179 -39.13 -70.36 -59.38
C ILE A 179 -39.95 -71.62 -59.66
N THR A 180 -41.21 -71.44 -60.03
CA THR A 180 -42.06 -72.55 -60.49
C THR A 180 -42.15 -72.52 -62.00
N PHE A 181 -41.74 -73.62 -62.63
CA PHE A 181 -41.94 -73.84 -64.05
C PHE A 181 -43.19 -74.68 -64.22
N GLY A 182 -44.16 -74.15 -64.97
CA GLY A 182 -45.34 -74.88 -65.39
C GLY A 182 -45.02 -75.97 -66.41
N GLU A 183 -46.03 -76.76 -66.76
CA GLU A 183 -45.91 -77.72 -67.86
C GLU A 183 -45.58 -76.99 -69.17
N SER A 184 -44.61 -77.53 -69.93
CA SER A 184 -44.09 -76.93 -71.19
C SER A 184 -43.37 -75.58 -71.04
N GLN A 185 -43.06 -75.13 -69.82
CA GLN A 185 -42.34 -73.87 -69.59
C GLN A 185 -40.82 -74.09 -69.53
N GLY A 186 -40.07 -73.42 -70.42
CA GLY A 186 -38.60 -73.52 -70.53
C GLY A 186 -37.79 -72.37 -69.91
N GLN A 187 -38.43 -71.28 -69.49
CA GLN A 187 -37.76 -70.11 -68.91
C GLN A 187 -38.48 -69.61 -67.66
N GLY A 188 -37.71 -69.13 -66.70
CA GLY A 188 -38.17 -68.44 -65.49
C GLY A 188 -37.22 -67.30 -65.16
N THR A 189 -37.63 -66.39 -64.30
CA THR A 189 -36.82 -65.24 -63.90
C THR A 189 -36.77 -65.10 -62.40
N ILE A 190 -35.61 -64.65 -61.90
CA ILE A 190 -35.42 -64.18 -60.53
C ILE A 190 -35.37 -62.65 -60.59
N GLN A 191 -36.19 -61.98 -59.78
CA GLN A 191 -36.14 -60.54 -59.64
C GLN A 191 -35.36 -60.19 -58.37
N ILE A 192 -34.24 -59.48 -58.53
CA ILE A 192 -33.43 -58.95 -57.42
C ILE A 192 -33.41 -57.44 -57.50
N THR A 193 -33.47 -56.81 -56.34
CA THR A 193 -33.55 -55.37 -56.16
C THR A 193 -32.52 -54.91 -55.14
N THR A 194 -31.76 -53.85 -55.45
CA THR A 194 -30.84 -53.20 -54.49
C THR A 194 -31.60 -52.40 -53.43
N VAL A 195 -31.02 -52.24 -52.25
CA VAL A 195 -31.58 -51.46 -51.14
C VAL A 195 -30.67 -50.25 -50.87
N PRO A 196 -30.99 -49.07 -51.43
CA PRO A 196 -30.16 -47.88 -51.23
C PRO A 196 -30.07 -47.43 -49.78
N ASP A 197 -28.88 -47.01 -49.34
CA ASP A 197 -28.65 -46.29 -48.10
C ASP A 197 -27.58 -45.19 -48.24
N ASP A 198 -27.12 -44.60 -47.13
CA ASP A 198 -26.11 -43.53 -47.11
C ASP A 198 -24.83 -43.99 -46.35
N ILE A 199 -24.50 -45.28 -46.40
CA ILE A 199 -23.38 -45.88 -45.67
C ILE A 199 -22.22 -46.14 -46.64
N PRO A 200 -21.02 -45.57 -46.39
CA PRO A 200 -19.85 -45.88 -47.21
C PRO A 200 -19.45 -47.34 -47.12
N GLU A 201 -19.62 -48.06 -48.21
CA GLU A 201 -19.31 -49.49 -48.31
C GLU A 201 -18.18 -49.72 -49.33
N SER A 202 -17.65 -50.94 -49.38
CA SER A 202 -16.73 -51.38 -50.45
C SER A 202 -17.52 -52.20 -51.45
N ALA A 203 -17.01 -52.39 -52.68
CA ALA A 203 -17.72 -53.21 -53.67
C ALA A 203 -18.08 -54.61 -53.11
N GLU A 204 -19.37 -54.92 -53.08
CA GLU A 204 -19.93 -56.09 -52.43
C GLU A 204 -20.19 -57.22 -53.43
N ASN A 205 -19.96 -58.47 -53.02
CA ASN A 205 -20.11 -59.63 -53.90
C ASN A 205 -21.14 -60.61 -53.32
N PHE A 206 -22.25 -60.78 -54.03
CA PHE A 206 -23.31 -61.71 -53.72
C PHE A 206 -23.36 -62.84 -54.75
N THR A 207 -23.77 -64.03 -54.32
CA THR A 207 -23.96 -65.19 -55.19
C THR A 207 -25.37 -65.72 -55.03
N ILE A 208 -26.17 -65.73 -56.10
CA ILE A 208 -27.40 -66.51 -56.15
C ILE A 208 -27.05 -67.96 -56.45
N GLN A 209 -27.52 -68.89 -55.63
CA GLN A 209 -27.35 -70.32 -55.84
C GLN A 209 -28.72 -70.99 -56.05
N LEU A 210 -28.86 -71.74 -57.13
CA LEU A 210 -30.02 -72.61 -57.37
C LEU A 210 -29.91 -73.87 -56.50
N ASN A 211 -30.98 -74.26 -55.81
CA ASN A 211 -31.00 -75.43 -54.94
C ASN A 211 -32.36 -76.14 -54.93
N ASN A 212 -32.36 -77.38 -54.42
CA ASN A 212 -33.55 -78.19 -54.15
C ASN A 212 -34.57 -78.24 -55.32
N PRO A 213 -34.17 -78.65 -56.54
CA PRO A 213 -35.16 -78.87 -57.59
C PRO A 213 -36.14 -79.97 -57.16
N THR A 214 -37.42 -79.74 -57.42
CA THR A 214 -38.52 -80.66 -57.10
C THR A 214 -39.21 -81.15 -58.38
N GLY A 215 -40.05 -82.18 -58.27
CA GLY A 215 -40.79 -82.70 -59.43
C GLY A 215 -39.92 -83.41 -60.46
N GLY A 216 -38.77 -83.95 -60.04
CA GLY A 216 -37.88 -84.79 -60.87
C GLY A 216 -36.87 -84.04 -61.73
N ALA A 217 -36.84 -82.70 -61.69
CA ALA A 217 -35.82 -81.91 -62.38
C ALA A 217 -34.45 -82.01 -61.70
N GLU A 218 -33.39 -81.84 -62.48
CA GLU A 218 -32.00 -81.80 -62.00
C GLU A 218 -31.39 -80.40 -62.18
N LEU A 219 -30.30 -80.10 -61.46
CA LEU A 219 -29.54 -78.86 -61.65
C LEU A 219 -28.43 -79.04 -62.70
N GLY A 220 -28.30 -78.08 -63.62
CA GLY A 220 -27.24 -78.06 -64.64
C GLY A 220 -25.89 -77.63 -64.11
N SER A 221 -24.94 -77.33 -65.01
CA SER A 221 -23.58 -76.93 -64.62
C SER A 221 -23.49 -75.48 -64.14
N ARG A 222 -24.42 -74.60 -64.57
CA ARG A 222 -24.48 -73.18 -64.18
C ARG A 222 -25.48 -72.96 -63.05
N GLN A 223 -25.08 -73.32 -61.84
CA GLN A 223 -25.93 -73.29 -60.64
C GLN A 223 -25.81 -71.99 -59.84
N THR A 224 -24.82 -71.15 -60.16
CA THR A 224 -24.49 -69.93 -59.42
C THR A 224 -24.47 -68.71 -60.34
N PHE A 225 -24.93 -67.57 -59.83
CA PHE A 225 -24.91 -66.27 -60.50
C PHE A 225 -24.32 -65.23 -59.56
N THR A 226 -23.31 -64.47 -60.00
CA THR A 226 -22.65 -63.45 -59.18
C THR A 226 -23.28 -62.08 -59.40
N ILE A 227 -23.57 -61.37 -58.33
CA ILE A 227 -23.99 -59.99 -58.33
C ILE A 227 -22.89 -59.19 -57.64
N ILE A 228 -22.46 -58.10 -58.26
CA ILE A 228 -21.49 -57.16 -57.70
C ILE A 228 -22.21 -55.82 -57.53
N ILE A 229 -22.33 -55.35 -56.29
CA ILE A 229 -22.79 -53.98 -56.04
C ILE A 229 -21.55 -53.07 -56.02
N ASN A 230 -21.60 -52.00 -56.81
CA ASN A 230 -20.46 -51.10 -56.95
C ASN A 230 -20.26 -50.25 -55.69
N GLN A 231 -19.02 -49.83 -55.44
CA GLN A 231 -18.72 -48.89 -54.37
C GLN A 231 -19.44 -47.54 -54.61
N ASN A 232 -20.09 -47.03 -53.58
CA ASN A 232 -20.91 -45.81 -53.53
C ASN A 232 -20.70 -45.07 -52.19
N ASP A 233 -21.52 -44.04 -51.96
CA ASP A 233 -21.62 -43.31 -50.69
C ASP A 233 -20.27 -42.87 -50.13
N PHE A 234 -19.51 -42.14 -50.95
CA PHE A 234 -18.15 -41.80 -50.64
C PHE A 234 -18.05 -40.66 -49.61
N PRO A 235 -17.18 -40.78 -48.58
CA PRO A 235 -17.02 -39.72 -47.58
C PRO A 235 -16.53 -38.39 -48.15
N VAL A 236 -17.14 -37.29 -47.71
CA VAL A 236 -16.67 -35.91 -47.93
C VAL A 236 -16.53 -35.17 -46.60
N TYR A 237 -15.40 -34.49 -46.38
CA TYR A 237 -15.06 -33.87 -45.11
C TYR A 237 -14.03 -32.74 -45.27
N PHE A 238 -13.91 -31.86 -44.27
CA PHE A 238 -12.82 -30.89 -44.21
C PHE A 238 -11.48 -31.58 -43.91
N GLN A 239 -10.44 -31.24 -44.67
CA GLN A 239 -9.12 -31.84 -44.51
C GLN A 239 -8.54 -31.60 -43.09
N GLU A 240 -8.75 -30.40 -42.54
CA GLU A 240 -8.40 -30.06 -41.16
C GLU A 240 -9.66 -29.78 -40.34
N SER A 241 -9.64 -30.20 -39.08
CA SER A 241 -10.76 -29.98 -38.14
C SER A 241 -10.67 -28.63 -37.42
N VAL A 242 -9.47 -28.07 -37.27
CA VAL A 242 -9.22 -26.79 -36.60
C VAL A 242 -8.18 -25.98 -37.37
N TYR A 243 -8.48 -24.71 -37.62
CA TYR A 243 -7.55 -23.73 -38.18
C TYR A 243 -7.26 -22.64 -37.14
N HIS A 244 -6.00 -22.23 -37.02
CA HIS A 244 -5.59 -21.07 -36.23
C HIS A 244 -5.10 -19.99 -37.17
N VAL A 245 -5.67 -18.79 -37.07
CA VAL A 245 -5.42 -17.71 -38.01
C VAL A 245 -5.40 -16.37 -37.28
N ALA A 246 -4.50 -15.47 -37.67
CA ALA A 246 -4.50 -14.11 -37.18
C ALA A 246 -5.51 -13.26 -37.97
N GLU A 247 -6.01 -12.18 -37.37
CA GLU A 247 -6.80 -11.20 -38.09
C GLU A 247 -6.07 -10.58 -39.29
N GLY A 248 -6.86 -10.05 -40.23
CA GLY A 248 -6.36 -9.52 -41.50
C GLY A 248 -5.80 -10.58 -42.46
N SER A 249 -5.81 -11.85 -42.07
CA SER A 249 -5.26 -12.94 -42.87
C SER A 249 -6.30 -13.55 -43.82
N LEU A 250 -5.79 -14.14 -44.89
CA LEU A 250 -6.59 -14.89 -45.86
C LEU A 250 -6.46 -16.39 -45.58
N LEU A 251 -7.47 -16.98 -44.93
CA LEU A 251 -7.48 -18.38 -44.58
C LEU A 251 -7.85 -19.23 -45.80
N THR A 252 -7.08 -20.28 -46.09
CA THR A 252 -7.41 -21.27 -47.13
C THR A 252 -7.91 -22.56 -46.48
N VAL A 253 -9.12 -22.96 -46.81
CA VAL A 253 -9.79 -24.16 -46.28
C VAL A 253 -9.99 -25.16 -47.41
N THR A 254 -9.75 -26.45 -47.12
CA THR A 254 -9.82 -27.53 -48.12
C THR A 254 -10.85 -28.57 -47.72
N ILE A 255 -11.77 -28.87 -48.64
CA ILE A 255 -12.70 -30.00 -48.53
C ILE A 255 -12.14 -31.13 -49.38
N HIS A 256 -12.08 -32.31 -48.78
CA HIS A 256 -11.60 -33.55 -49.40
C HIS A 256 -12.78 -34.51 -49.59
N ARG A 257 -12.80 -35.21 -50.73
CA ARG A 257 -13.66 -36.37 -50.96
C ARG A 257 -12.83 -37.61 -51.25
N GLU A 258 -13.33 -38.76 -50.79
CA GLU A 258 -12.79 -40.08 -51.13
C GLU A 258 -13.54 -40.68 -52.33
N GLY A 259 -13.09 -41.84 -52.82
CA GLY A 259 -13.88 -42.61 -53.80
C GLY A 259 -13.69 -42.28 -55.28
N ASP A 260 -14.76 -42.48 -56.06
CA ASP A 260 -14.73 -42.37 -57.52
C ASP A 260 -14.59 -40.92 -58.00
N ALA A 261 -13.40 -40.57 -58.47
CA ALA A 261 -13.12 -39.25 -59.02
C ALA A 261 -13.57 -39.07 -60.49
N SER A 262 -14.18 -40.08 -61.11
CA SER A 262 -14.56 -40.05 -62.54
C SER A 262 -15.76 -39.15 -62.82
N LYS A 263 -16.57 -38.87 -61.80
CA LYS A 263 -17.76 -38.01 -61.87
C LYS A 263 -17.48 -36.65 -61.23
N GLN A 264 -18.19 -35.63 -61.71
CA GLN A 264 -18.25 -34.34 -61.05
C GLN A 264 -19.30 -34.38 -59.96
N GLU A 265 -18.93 -33.94 -58.76
CA GLU A 265 -19.82 -33.88 -57.61
C GLU A 265 -19.74 -32.51 -56.93
N THR A 266 -20.79 -32.14 -56.22
CA THR A 266 -20.89 -30.81 -55.62
C THR A 266 -21.42 -30.94 -54.20
N VAL A 267 -20.75 -30.27 -53.27
CA VAL A 267 -21.31 -30.02 -51.93
C VAL A 267 -21.47 -28.53 -51.73
N LYS A 268 -22.34 -28.11 -50.81
CA LYS A 268 -22.39 -26.72 -50.37
C LYS A 268 -21.70 -26.53 -49.05
N TYR A 269 -21.22 -25.32 -48.80
CA TYR A 269 -20.65 -24.95 -47.51
C TYR A 269 -21.03 -23.53 -47.11
N ARG A 270 -21.07 -23.31 -45.80
CA ARG A 270 -21.39 -22.01 -45.18
C ARG A 270 -20.67 -21.83 -43.86
N THR A 271 -20.48 -20.58 -43.48
CA THR A 271 -19.97 -20.20 -42.17
C THR A 271 -21.11 -20.11 -41.15
N LEU A 272 -20.84 -20.53 -39.92
CA LEU A 272 -21.71 -20.37 -38.76
C LEU A 272 -20.97 -19.54 -37.71
N ASP A 273 -21.67 -18.57 -37.14
CA ASP A 273 -21.13 -17.70 -36.09
C ASP A 273 -20.84 -18.53 -34.82
N GLY A 274 -19.78 -18.20 -34.09
CA GLY A 274 -19.43 -18.79 -32.81
C GLY A 274 -19.29 -17.71 -31.74
N THR A 275 -18.12 -17.59 -31.13
CA THR A 275 -17.76 -16.38 -30.37
C THR A 275 -17.38 -15.23 -31.29
N ALA A 276 -16.72 -15.54 -32.42
CA ALA A 276 -16.52 -14.59 -33.52
C ALA A 276 -17.84 -14.41 -34.30
N LEU A 277 -18.19 -13.16 -34.57
CA LEU A 277 -19.45 -12.73 -35.17
C LEU A 277 -19.27 -12.20 -36.60
N VAL A 278 -20.38 -11.80 -37.22
CA VAL A 278 -20.39 -11.16 -38.54
C VAL A 278 -19.78 -9.76 -38.42
N GLY A 279 -18.48 -9.69 -38.67
CA GLY A 279 -17.64 -8.51 -38.47
C GLY A 279 -16.17 -8.91 -38.56
N ASP A 280 -15.83 -10.04 -37.92
CA ASP A 280 -14.46 -10.55 -37.77
C ASP A 280 -14.06 -11.43 -38.96
N TYR A 281 -15.04 -11.86 -39.75
CA TYR A 281 -14.82 -12.63 -40.97
C TYR A 281 -15.92 -12.37 -42.01
N ASN A 282 -15.60 -12.66 -43.28
CA ASN A 282 -16.57 -12.54 -44.37
C ASN A 282 -17.51 -13.74 -44.42
N LYS A 283 -18.78 -13.52 -44.04
CA LYS A 283 -19.82 -14.57 -43.98
C LYS A 283 -20.08 -15.23 -45.33
N LEU A 284 -20.09 -16.57 -45.34
CA LEU A 284 -20.44 -17.42 -46.47
C LEU A 284 -21.76 -18.14 -46.18
N THR A 285 -22.75 -18.09 -47.05
CA THR A 285 -24.10 -18.62 -46.75
C THR A 285 -24.53 -19.81 -47.60
N ASN A 286 -24.07 -19.90 -48.86
CA ASN A 286 -24.53 -20.92 -49.81
C ASN A 286 -23.52 -21.13 -50.94
N GLN A 287 -22.25 -21.36 -50.58
CA GLN A 287 -21.17 -21.50 -51.56
C GLN A 287 -21.11 -22.94 -52.09
N ASP A 288 -20.82 -23.11 -53.37
CA ASP A 288 -20.65 -24.42 -53.99
C ASP A 288 -19.17 -24.82 -53.98
N ALA A 289 -18.88 -26.04 -53.52
CA ALA A 289 -17.59 -26.71 -53.70
C ALA A 289 -17.76 -27.80 -54.76
N VAL A 290 -17.30 -27.48 -55.98
CA VAL A 290 -17.43 -28.36 -57.15
C VAL A 290 -16.16 -29.17 -57.34
N PHE A 291 -16.25 -30.48 -57.12
CA PHE A 291 -15.20 -31.43 -57.43
C PHE A 291 -15.25 -31.76 -58.92
N ALA A 292 -14.43 -31.05 -59.71
CA ALA A 292 -14.29 -31.35 -61.14
C ALA A 292 -13.81 -32.79 -61.37
N VAL A 293 -14.09 -33.34 -62.56
CA VAL A 293 -13.65 -34.69 -62.94
C VAL A 293 -12.13 -34.85 -62.71
N GLY A 294 -11.75 -35.91 -61.98
CA GLY A 294 -10.38 -36.22 -61.59
C GLY A 294 -9.85 -35.43 -60.39
N LYS A 295 -10.69 -34.65 -59.70
CA LYS A 295 -10.32 -33.90 -58.48
C LYS A 295 -10.99 -34.46 -57.24
N THR A 296 -10.18 -34.62 -56.20
CA THR A 296 -10.56 -35.06 -54.85
C THR A 296 -10.59 -33.92 -53.83
N ASP A 297 -10.04 -32.76 -54.19
CA ASP A 297 -9.86 -31.63 -53.27
C ASP A 297 -10.39 -30.34 -53.89
N VAL A 298 -11.11 -29.56 -53.09
CA VAL A 298 -11.54 -28.21 -53.41
C VAL A 298 -11.10 -27.28 -52.29
N SER A 299 -10.31 -26.28 -52.63
CA SER A 299 -9.90 -25.23 -51.70
C SER A 299 -10.63 -23.93 -51.99
N PHE A 300 -11.02 -23.23 -50.93
CA PHE A 300 -11.60 -21.90 -50.98
C PHE A 300 -10.96 -21.01 -49.92
N GLN A 301 -11.20 -19.70 -50.04
CA GLN A 301 -10.61 -18.71 -49.14
C GLN A 301 -11.69 -18.03 -48.31
N VAL A 302 -11.38 -17.82 -47.04
CA VAL A 302 -12.17 -17.02 -46.10
C VAL A 302 -11.30 -15.85 -45.66
N VAL A 303 -11.82 -14.64 -45.82
CA VAL A 303 -11.14 -13.43 -45.34
C VAL A 303 -11.48 -13.27 -43.86
N ILE A 304 -10.44 -13.19 -43.03
CA ILE A 304 -10.54 -12.75 -41.65
C ILE A 304 -10.30 -11.25 -41.66
N ASN A 305 -11.22 -10.49 -41.09
CA ASN A 305 -11.15 -9.04 -41.07
C ASN A 305 -10.14 -8.59 -40.01
N GLU A 306 -9.59 -7.39 -40.18
CA GLU A 306 -8.67 -6.75 -39.24
C GLU A 306 -9.38 -5.55 -38.66
N ASP A 307 -9.33 -5.38 -37.34
CA ASP A 307 -9.73 -4.13 -36.72
C ASP A 307 -8.73 -3.64 -35.66
N THR A 308 -9.22 -2.92 -34.65
CA THR A 308 -8.38 -2.31 -33.59
C THR A 308 -8.98 -2.57 -32.19
N LEU A 309 -10.00 -3.42 -32.10
CA LEU A 309 -10.64 -3.82 -30.87
C LEU A 309 -9.78 -4.92 -30.23
N PRO A 310 -9.41 -4.78 -28.95
CA PRO A 310 -8.71 -5.84 -28.24
C PRO A 310 -9.65 -7.03 -28.02
N GLU A 311 -9.33 -8.18 -28.62
CA GLU A 311 -10.16 -9.38 -28.58
C GLU A 311 -9.37 -10.60 -28.10
N GLY A 312 -10.09 -11.54 -27.46
CA GLY A 312 -9.50 -12.81 -27.02
C GLY A 312 -9.31 -13.78 -28.19
N ASN A 313 -9.01 -15.05 -27.89
CA ASN A 313 -9.16 -16.07 -28.92
C ASN A 313 -10.65 -16.28 -29.20
N GLU A 314 -11.06 -16.09 -30.44
CA GLU A 314 -12.46 -16.23 -30.85
C GLU A 314 -12.63 -17.31 -31.90
N THR A 315 -13.86 -17.82 -32.06
CA THR A 315 -14.14 -18.99 -32.89
C THR A 315 -15.37 -18.79 -33.75
N PHE A 316 -15.30 -19.25 -35.00
CA PHE A 316 -16.46 -19.50 -35.85
C PHE A 316 -16.30 -20.85 -36.55
N PHE A 317 -17.35 -21.33 -37.21
CA PHE A 317 -17.35 -22.65 -37.83
C PHE A 317 -17.64 -22.56 -39.33
N ILE A 318 -17.19 -23.56 -40.09
CA ILE A 318 -17.65 -23.77 -41.46
C ILE A 318 -18.24 -25.17 -41.52
N GLU A 319 -19.42 -25.31 -42.11
CA GLU A 319 -20.09 -26.60 -42.28
C GLU A 319 -20.35 -26.93 -43.76
N ILE A 320 -20.23 -28.21 -44.08
CA ILE A 320 -20.66 -28.83 -45.33
C ILE A 320 -22.14 -29.18 -45.18
N PHE A 321 -22.95 -28.78 -46.15
CA PHE A 321 -24.38 -29.07 -46.18
C PHE A 321 -24.84 -29.25 -47.64
N GLN A 322 -26.07 -29.76 -47.84
CA GLN A 322 -26.64 -29.99 -49.19
C GLN A 322 -25.68 -30.71 -50.13
N ILE A 323 -25.39 -31.95 -49.78
CA ILE A 323 -24.54 -32.84 -50.57
C ILE A 323 -25.30 -33.29 -51.81
N MET A 324 -24.66 -33.24 -52.97
CA MET A 324 -25.20 -33.69 -54.24
C MET A 324 -24.25 -34.73 -54.85
N GLY A 325 -24.80 -35.71 -55.56
CA GLY A 325 -23.99 -36.83 -56.04
C GLY A 325 -24.09 -38.00 -55.07
N ASP A 326 -23.08 -38.85 -55.10
CA ASP A 326 -22.98 -40.10 -54.33
C ASP A 326 -22.06 -39.90 -53.11
N LEU A 327 -22.04 -38.68 -52.58
CA LEU A 327 -21.21 -38.28 -51.45
C LEU A 327 -22.03 -38.30 -50.16
N VAL A 328 -21.35 -38.60 -49.06
CA VAL A 328 -21.97 -38.61 -47.72
C VAL A 328 -21.04 -38.00 -46.67
N THR A 329 -21.62 -37.44 -45.61
CA THR A 329 -20.84 -36.84 -44.50
C THR A 329 -20.83 -37.78 -43.29
N THR A 330 -19.86 -38.70 -43.26
CA THR A 330 -19.67 -39.61 -42.11
C THR A 330 -18.75 -39.07 -41.04
N ARG A 331 -17.90 -38.08 -41.37
CA ARG A 331 -16.96 -37.42 -40.46
C ARG A 331 -16.66 -36.00 -40.94
N GLY A 332 -16.14 -35.14 -40.05
CA GLY A 332 -15.55 -33.85 -40.43
C GLY A 332 -16.43 -32.95 -41.29
N SER A 333 -17.74 -32.98 -41.08
CA SER A 333 -18.69 -32.10 -41.80
C SER A 333 -18.63 -30.65 -41.33
N ASN A 334 -17.94 -30.39 -40.22
CA ASN A 334 -17.62 -29.05 -39.74
C ASN A 334 -16.11 -28.91 -39.45
N CYS A 335 -15.61 -27.70 -39.57
CA CYS A 335 -14.30 -27.32 -39.06
C CYS A 335 -14.42 -26.03 -38.21
N SER A 336 -13.56 -25.91 -37.21
CA SER A 336 -13.48 -24.76 -36.31
C SER A 336 -12.37 -23.83 -36.78
N ILE A 337 -12.65 -22.54 -36.85
CA ILE A 337 -11.66 -21.52 -37.17
C ILE A 337 -11.48 -20.70 -35.90
N VAL A 338 -10.27 -20.72 -35.36
CA VAL A 338 -9.85 -19.95 -34.20
C VAL A 338 -9.12 -18.71 -34.69
N ILE A 339 -9.74 -17.55 -34.52
CA ILE A 339 -9.10 -16.24 -34.68
C ILE A 339 -8.25 -16.00 -33.43
N LEU A 340 -6.95 -15.79 -33.62
CA LEU A 340 -5.99 -15.61 -32.53
C LEU A 340 -6.10 -14.20 -31.94
N ALA A 341 -5.96 -14.09 -30.62
CA ALA A 341 -5.96 -12.83 -29.89
C ALA A 341 -4.96 -11.81 -30.49
N ASN A 342 -5.35 -10.54 -30.48
CA ASN A 342 -4.65 -9.42 -31.12
C ASN A 342 -4.83 -8.12 -30.32
N ASP A 343 -4.36 -7.00 -30.88
CA ASP A 343 -4.67 -5.64 -30.41
C ASP A 343 -4.49 -5.36 -28.91
N ASN A 344 -3.46 -5.97 -28.31
CA ASN A 344 -3.20 -5.95 -26.87
C ASN A 344 -4.37 -6.53 -26.04
N ALA A 345 -4.86 -7.71 -26.41
CA ALA A 345 -5.89 -8.47 -25.69
C ALA A 345 -5.65 -8.59 -24.18
N TYR A 346 -4.38 -8.62 -23.75
CA TYR A 346 -4.00 -8.69 -22.34
C TYR A 346 -3.77 -7.32 -21.69
N GLY A 347 -3.98 -6.24 -22.43
CA GLY A 347 -4.07 -4.89 -21.92
C GLY A 347 -2.76 -4.10 -21.95
N ILE A 348 -2.93 -2.80 -21.76
CA ILE A 348 -1.87 -1.79 -21.74
C ILE A 348 -1.83 -1.17 -20.34
N PHE A 349 -0.68 -1.24 -19.66
CA PHE A 349 -0.58 -0.89 -18.24
C PHE A 349 0.10 0.46 -18.01
N LYS A 350 -0.47 1.27 -17.12
CA LYS A 350 0.05 2.59 -16.71
C LYS A 350 -0.33 2.95 -15.27
N LEU A 351 0.35 3.92 -14.68
CA LEU A 351 0.00 4.46 -13.36
C LEU A 351 -1.12 5.50 -13.49
N SER A 352 -2.06 5.48 -12.54
CA SER A 352 -3.10 6.49 -12.43
C SER A 352 -2.53 7.79 -11.86
N PRO A 353 -2.93 8.97 -12.37
CA PRO A 353 -2.63 10.25 -11.72
C PRO A 353 -3.14 10.29 -10.26
N PRO A 354 -2.49 11.08 -9.37
CA PRO A 354 -1.37 11.98 -9.66
C PRO A 354 -0.01 11.28 -9.83
N LEU A 355 0.80 11.73 -10.80
CA LEU A 355 2.14 11.20 -11.08
C LEU A 355 3.27 11.88 -10.29
N SER A 356 2.90 12.74 -9.35
CA SER A 356 3.81 13.39 -8.41
C SER A 356 3.11 13.44 -7.07
N VAL A 357 3.71 12.81 -6.07
CA VAL A 357 3.15 12.64 -4.73
C VAL A 357 4.22 12.96 -3.70
N ARG A 358 3.80 13.60 -2.61
CA ARG A 358 4.67 13.92 -1.48
C ARG A 358 4.11 13.24 -0.23
N VAL A 359 4.98 12.59 0.53
CA VAL A 359 4.59 11.85 1.73
C VAL A 359 5.64 12.02 2.84
N GLU A 360 5.19 11.88 4.09
CA GLU A 360 6.07 11.87 5.26
C GLU A 360 6.55 10.44 5.54
N GLU A 361 7.68 10.32 6.24
CA GLU A 361 8.17 9.03 6.72
C GLU A 361 7.20 8.36 7.71
N GLY A 362 7.12 7.02 7.66
CA GLY A 362 6.20 6.24 8.48
C GLY A 362 4.75 6.28 8.00
N SER A 363 4.47 6.96 6.89
CA SER A 363 3.16 6.94 6.22
C SER A 363 2.99 5.70 5.31
N HIS A 364 1.87 5.63 4.59
CA HIS A 364 1.64 4.66 3.53
C HIS A 364 1.12 5.36 2.28
N LEU A 365 1.64 4.96 1.12
CA LEU A 365 1.27 5.50 -0.18
C LEU A 365 0.60 4.41 -1.01
N GLU A 366 -0.65 4.62 -1.39
CA GLU A 366 -1.37 3.72 -2.30
C GLU A 366 -1.28 4.27 -3.73
N LEU A 367 -0.73 3.45 -4.63
CA LEU A 367 -0.65 3.75 -6.07
C LEU A 367 -1.57 2.79 -6.83
N THR A 368 -2.23 3.30 -7.86
CA THR A 368 -3.14 2.53 -8.72
C THR A 368 -2.50 2.32 -10.09
N ILE A 369 -2.46 1.07 -10.54
CA ILE A 369 -2.16 0.69 -11.92
C ILE A 369 -3.48 0.55 -12.67
N LEU A 370 -3.57 1.15 -13.85
CA LEU A 370 -4.68 1.04 -14.78
C LEU A 370 -4.30 0.07 -15.90
N ARG A 371 -5.26 -0.75 -16.32
CA ARG A 371 -5.20 -1.66 -17.46
C ARG A 371 -6.19 -1.18 -18.52
N ASP A 372 -5.67 -0.57 -19.57
CA ASP A 372 -6.43 -0.05 -20.70
C ASP A 372 -6.48 -1.07 -21.85
N GLY A 373 -7.49 -1.00 -22.70
CA GLY A 373 -7.67 -1.93 -23.81
C GLY A 373 -8.18 -3.29 -23.34
N GLY A 374 -7.48 -4.37 -23.73
CA GLY A 374 -7.89 -5.74 -23.43
C GLY A 374 -7.79 -6.09 -21.95
N VAL A 375 -8.76 -6.87 -21.45
CA VAL A 375 -8.81 -7.34 -20.06
C VAL A 375 -8.83 -8.86 -19.94
N TYR A 376 -8.39 -9.57 -20.99
CA TYR A 376 -8.38 -11.03 -21.04
C TYR A 376 -7.18 -11.60 -20.28
N GLY A 377 -7.29 -12.82 -19.76
CA GLY A 377 -6.16 -13.51 -19.11
C GLY A 377 -5.63 -12.86 -17.83
N GLU A 378 -4.63 -13.51 -17.24
CA GLU A 378 -3.97 -13.08 -16.01
C GLU A 378 -2.59 -12.48 -16.31
N VAL A 379 -2.32 -11.30 -15.77
CA VAL A 379 -1.10 -10.53 -16.04
C VAL A 379 -0.48 -10.03 -14.75
N GLU A 380 0.80 -10.30 -14.53
CA GLU A 380 1.58 -9.69 -13.47
C GLU A 380 2.34 -8.47 -14.00
N VAL A 381 2.22 -7.34 -13.29
CA VAL A 381 2.94 -6.10 -13.59
C VAL A 381 3.97 -5.86 -12.50
N SER A 382 5.23 -5.72 -12.89
CA SER A 382 6.34 -5.48 -11.97
C SER A 382 6.61 -3.99 -11.80
N TRP A 383 6.81 -3.58 -10.56
CA TRP A 383 7.17 -2.20 -10.19
C TRP A 383 8.44 -2.17 -9.34
N GLU A 384 9.16 -1.06 -9.42
CA GLU A 384 10.35 -0.79 -8.61
C GLU A 384 10.46 0.69 -8.22
N ILE A 385 11.22 0.95 -7.16
CA ILE A 385 11.55 2.29 -6.66
C ILE A 385 13.01 2.57 -6.99
N ILE A 386 13.27 3.67 -7.69
CA ILE A 386 14.61 4.13 -8.02
C ILE A 386 14.87 5.46 -7.30
N ASP A 387 15.97 5.55 -6.59
CA ASP A 387 16.43 6.82 -6.03
C ASP A 387 16.94 7.72 -7.16
N VAL A 388 16.39 8.93 -7.29
CA VAL A 388 16.69 9.86 -8.39
C VAL A 388 18.14 10.33 -8.38
N LEU A 389 18.74 10.48 -7.19
CA LEU A 389 20.11 10.99 -7.04
C LEU A 389 21.15 9.92 -7.36
N THR A 390 20.94 8.70 -6.87
CA THR A 390 21.89 7.59 -7.03
C THR A 390 21.62 6.72 -8.26
N ASN A 391 20.43 6.86 -8.85
CA ASN A 391 19.91 6.03 -9.93
C ASN A 391 19.99 4.53 -9.62
N LYS A 392 19.73 4.18 -8.36
CA LYS A 392 19.76 2.80 -7.85
C LYS A 392 18.51 2.52 -7.04
N MET A 393 18.08 1.26 -7.08
CA MET A 393 17.04 0.78 -6.18
C MET A 393 17.58 0.74 -4.74
N PRO A 394 16.88 1.34 -3.76
CA PRO A 394 17.26 1.22 -2.36
C PRO A 394 17.13 -0.25 -1.90
N PRO A 395 17.99 -0.73 -0.98
CA PRO A 395 17.81 -2.04 -0.38
C PRO A 395 16.50 -2.15 0.41
N ASP A 396 15.83 -3.29 0.35
CA ASP A 396 14.66 -3.56 1.18
C ASP A 396 14.99 -3.40 2.66
N GLY A 397 14.08 -2.74 3.38
CA GLY A 397 14.24 -2.43 4.79
C GLY A 397 15.17 -1.25 5.09
N SER A 398 15.77 -0.59 4.09
CA SER A 398 16.51 0.66 4.33
C SER A 398 15.56 1.85 4.44
N GLN A 399 15.08 2.38 3.30
CA GLN A 399 14.17 3.54 3.23
C GLN A 399 12.70 3.10 3.08
N PHE A 400 12.47 1.91 2.52
CA PHE A 400 11.16 1.34 2.28
C PHE A 400 11.12 -0.10 2.79
N ASP A 401 9.96 -0.57 3.21
CA ASP A 401 9.79 -1.99 3.59
C ASP A 401 10.11 -2.92 2.41
N LYS A 402 9.68 -2.52 1.21
CA LYS A 402 10.02 -3.13 -0.07
C LYS A 402 10.27 -2.06 -1.11
N SER A 403 11.27 -2.29 -1.96
CA SER A 403 11.64 -1.39 -3.04
C SER A 403 11.21 -1.90 -4.43
N ASN A 404 10.63 -3.10 -4.51
CA ASN A 404 10.00 -3.64 -5.71
C ASN A 404 8.88 -4.63 -5.35
N GLY A 405 8.11 -5.01 -6.37
CA GLY A 405 7.12 -6.08 -6.26
C GLY A 405 6.38 -6.31 -7.57
N THR A 406 5.44 -7.25 -7.52
CA THR A 406 4.51 -7.55 -8.61
C THR A 406 3.07 -7.29 -8.19
N VAL A 407 2.22 -6.97 -9.16
CA VAL A 407 0.79 -6.77 -8.98
C VAL A 407 0.07 -7.66 -9.98
N LEU A 408 -0.76 -8.58 -9.49
CA LEU A 408 -1.54 -9.50 -10.31
C LEU A 408 -2.88 -8.88 -10.73
N PHE A 409 -3.11 -8.85 -12.04
CA PHE A 409 -4.39 -8.54 -12.66
C PHE A 409 -5.04 -9.84 -13.14
N THR A 410 -6.14 -10.24 -12.51
CA THR A 410 -6.99 -11.33 -13.01
C THR A 410 -7.84 -10.84 -14.18
N GLU A 411 -8.41 -11.78 -14.94
CA GLU A 411 -9.30 -11.48 -16.06
C GLU A 411 -10.46 -10.55 -15.65
N GLY A 412 -10.75 -9.56 -16.50
CA GLY A 412 -11.79 -8.56 -16.30
C GLY A 412 -11.43 -7.38 -15.38
N LEU A 413 -10.25 -7.38 -14.73
CA LEU A 413 -9.83 -6.26 -13.88
C LEU A 413 -9.19 -5.14 -14.69
N HIS A 414 -9.75 -3.93 -14.58
CA HIS A 414 -9.26 -2.71 -15.22
C HIS A 414 -8.30 -1.88 -14.36
N ARG A 415 -8.25 -2.15 -13.06
CA ARG A 415 -7.39 -1.40 -12.12
C ARG A 415 -6.99 -2.29 -10.95
N GLN A 416 -5.80 -2.07 -10.42
CA GLN A 416 -5.33 -2.69 -9.19
C GLN A 416 -4.44 -1.71 -8.42
N THR A 417 -4.42 -1.84 -7.09
CA THR A 417 -3.59 -0.97 -6.25
C THR A 417 -2.46 -1.73 -5.57
N PHE A 418 -1.38 -1.01 -5.27
CA PHE A 418 -0.28 -1.49 -4.44
C PHE A 418 0.17 -0.39 -3.49
N THR A 419 0.74 -0.79 -2.36
CA THR A 419 1.11 0.13 -1.29
C THR A 419 2.62 0.16 -1.08
N ILE A 420 3.17 1.36 -0.99
CA ILE A 420 4.55 1.63 -0.61
C ILE A 420 4.55 2.15 0.83
N PHE A 421 5.49 1.66 1.64
CA PHE A 421 5.67 2.05 3.04
C PHE A 421 7.04 2.69 3.24
N PRO A 422 7.15 4.04 3.22
CA PRO A 422 8.34 4.74 3.68
C PRO A 422 8.59 4.45 5.16
N ARG A 423 9.80 4.03 5.49
CA ARG A 423 10.17 3.74 6.89
C ARG A 423 10.36 5.04 7.65
N SER A 424 10.00 5.03 8.92
CA SER A 424 10.32 6.11 9.86
C SER A 424 11.43 5.65 10.78
N ASP A 425 12.41 6.53 10.99
CA ASP A 425 13.43 6.36 12.00
C ASP A 425 13.60 7.63 12.86
N LEU A 426 14.83 7.93 13.29
CA LEU A 426 15.17 9.13 14.07
C LEU A 426 16.38 9.87 13.45
N ALA A 427 16.77 9.48 12.24
CA ALA A 427 17.90 10.02 11.52
C ALA A 427 17.44 11.30 10.82
N PRO A 428 18.11 12.45 11.04
CA PRO A 428 17.74 13.67 10.35
C PRO A 428 17.97 13.54 8.83
N GLU A 429 16.91 13.65 8.04
CA GLU A 429 16.95 13.47 6.58
C GLU A 429 16.43 14.71 5.85
N LYS A 430 17.10 15.06 4.74
CA LYS A 430 16.60 16.09 3.82
C LYS A 430 15.55 15.48 2.90
N GLU A 431 14.75 16.35 2.29
CA GLU A 431 13.85 15.98 1.20
C GLU A 431 14.58 15.09 0.20
N ARG A 432 13.96 13.96 -0.14
CA ARG A 432 14.52 12.97 -1.05
C ARG A 432 13.49 12.53 -2.07
N VAL A 433 13.93 12.45 -3.32
CA VAL A 433 13.06 12.15 -4.46
C VAL A 433 13.39 10.78 -5.01
N TYR A 434 12.35 9.98 -5.22
CA TYR A 434 12.37 8.66 -5.79
C TYR A 434 11.44 8.61 -7.01
N THR A 435 11.73 7.73 -7.95
CA THR A 435 10.87 7.37 -9.06
C THR A 435 10.32 5.98 -8.80
N VAL A 436 9.00 5.85 -8.68
CA VAL A 436 8.32 4.55 -8.72
C VAL A 436 7.97 4.27 -10.17
N ARG A 437 8.43 3.16 -10.74
CA ARG A 437 8.17 2.85 -12.16
C ARG A 437 7.67 1.44 -12.37
N LEU A 438 6.82 1.28 -13.38
CA LEU A 438 6.48 -0.02 -13.97
C LEU A 438 7.57 -0.39 -14.98
N HIS A 439 8.12 -1.61 -14.90
CA HIS A 439 9.30 -1.98 -15.71
C HIS A 439 9.18 -3.30 -16.45
N ASP A 440 8.27 -4.19 -16.05
CA ASP A 440 8.11 -5.50 -16.70
C ASP A 440 6.66 -6.00 -16.58
N ILE A 441 6.27 -6.86 -17.52
CA ILE A 441 4.94 -7.48 -17.57
C ILE A 441 5.10 -8.95 -17.94
N GLU A 442 4.44 -9.84 -17.19
CA GLU A 442 4.36 -11.26 -17.50
C GLU A 442 2.90 -11.72 -17.61
N VAL A 443 2.54 -12.33 -18.75
CA VAL A 443 1.24 -13.01 -18.92
C VAL A 443 1.33 -14.40 -18.29
N VAL A 444 0.62 -14.61 -17.18
CA VAL A 444 0.64 -15.85 -16.38
C VAL A 444 -0.29 -16.90 -17.00
N VAL A 445 -1.49 -16.48 -17.41
CA VAL A 445 -2.52 -17.35 -18.02
C VAL A 445 -3.00 -16.70 -19.32
N GLY A 446 -2.96 -17.47 -20.41
CA GLY A 446 -3.19 -16.96 -21.77
C GLY A 446 -1.92 -16.86 -22.62
N ARG A 447 -0.80 -17.46 -22.20
CA ARG A 447 0.48 -17.38 -22.95
C ARG A 447 0.33 -17.86 -24.41
N THR A 448 0.44 -16.93 -25.35
CA THR A 448 0.73 -17.18 -26.75
C THR A 448 2.16 -16.67 -27.04
N ASP A 449 2.81 -17.14 -28.10
CA ASP A 449 4.19 -16.75 -28.47
C ASP A 449 4.30 -15.29 -28.97
N VAL A 450 3.31 -14.44 -28.68
CA VAL A 450 3.17 -13.06 -29.16
C VAL A 450 2.97 -12.12 -27.97
N GLU A 451 3.73 -11.02 -27.92
CA GLU A 451 3.62 -9.97 -26.90
C GLU A 451 2.30 -9.20 -27.06
N LEU A 452 1.22 -9.71 -26.46
CA LEU A 452 -0.14 -9.11 -26.48
C LEU A 452 -0.49 -8.37 -25.17
N ALA A 453 0.50 -8.15 -24.31
CA ALA A 453 0.44 -7.27 -23.14
C ALA A 453 1.57 -6.25 -23.28
N SER A 454 1.34 -4.99 -22.92
CA SER A 454 2.37 -3.96 -23.05
C SER A 454 2.29 -2.89 -21.95
N LEU A 455 3.42 -2.23 -21.70
CA LEU A 455 3.45 -1.00 -20.91
C LEU A 455 3.02 0.17 -21.81
N ALA A 456 2.25 1.11 -21.27
CA ALA A 456 1.89 2.33 -22.00
C ALA A 456 3.12 3.16 -22.39
N GLY A 457 3.00 3.99 -23.43
CA GLY A 457 4.09 4.90 -23.83
C GLY A 457 4.33 6.09 -22.87
N THR A 458 3.40 6.35 -21.96
CA THR A 458 3.45 7.43 -20.96
C THR A 458 2.90 6.93 -19.61
N ASP A 459 3.07 7.73 -18.57
CA ASP A 459 2.50 7.47 -17.23
C ASP A 459 3.01 6.17 -16.58
N LEU A 460 4.22 5.74 -16.91
CA LEU A 460 4.87 4.57 -16.29
C LEU A 460 5.61 4.88 -15.00
N GLU A 461 5.76 6.16 -14.67
CA GLU A 461 6.56 6.64 -13.56
C GLU A 461 5.76 7.61 -12.68
N VAL A 462 5.90 7.45 -11.36
CA VAL A 462 5.41 8.39 -10.34
C VAL A 462 6.63 8.96 -9.62
N THR A 463 6.71 10.29 -9.54
CA THR A 463 7.69 10.98 -8.71
C THR A 463 7.20 10.97 -7.26
N LEU A 464 7.92 10.24 -6.40
CA LEU A 464 7.69 10.14 -4.97
C LEU A 464 8.69 11.03 -4.23
N THR A 465 8.20 12.09 -3.60
CA THR A 465 9.01 12.93 -2.71
C THR A 465 8.74 12.55 -1.26
N ILE A 466 9.79 12.11 -0.56
CA ILE A 466 9.76 11.98 0.90
C ILE A 466 10.13 13.34 1.49
N GLU A 467 9.23 13.90 2.29
CA GLU A 467 9.42 15.19 2.95
C GLU A 467 10.53 15.13 4.01
N GLU A 468 11.07 16.29 4.39
CA GLU A 468 12.10 16.41 5.42
C GLU A 468 11.63 15.86 6.78
N SER A 469 12.47 15.07 7.46
CA SER A 469 12.15 14.40 8.73
C SER A 469 13.23 14.61 9.80
N ASP A 470 12.85 14.48 11.08
CA ASP A 470 13.76 14.46 12.23
C ASP A 470 14.71 15.68 12.38
N ASP A 471 14.18 16.88 12.07
CA ASP A 471 14.88 18.16 12.21
C ASP A 471 16.24 18.19 11.46
N PRO A 472 16.29 18.10 10.12
CA PRO A 472 17.55 17.99 9.37
C PRO A 472 18.46 19.22 9.54
N TYR A 473 17.87 20.40 9.72
CA TYR A 473 18.57 21.65 10.01
C TYR A 473 18.83 21.85 11.50
N GLY A 474 18.29 20.98 12.34
CA GLY A 474 18.65 20.81 13.72
C GLY A 474 17.73 21.47 14.74
N ARG A 475 17.76 20.86 15.92
CA ARG A 475 16.98 21.27 17.09
C ARG A 475 17.88 21.94 18.11
N PHE A 476 17.61 23.21 18.40
CA PHE A 476 18.46 24.05 19.25
C PHE A 476 17.94 24.12 20.69
N ALA A 477 18.87 23.99 21.65
CA ALA A 477 18.58 23.96 23.08
C ALA A 477 19.78 24.45 23.89
N PHE A 478 19.58 24.97 25.10
CA PHE A 478 20.69 25.20 26.02
C PHE A 478 21.32 23.88 26.47
N ALA A 479 22.65 23.86 26.58
CA ALA A 479 23.37 22.73 27.17
C ALA A 479 22.97 22.56 28.65
N TYR A 480 23.05 21.34 29.17
CA TYR A 480 22.63 21.03 30.54
C TYR A 480 23.35 21.90 31.58
N ASN A 481 24.65 22.12 31.40
CA ASN A 481 25.47 22.98 32.26
C ASN A 481 25.24 24.49 32.09
N SER A 482 24.39 24.89 31.14
CA SER A 482 24.06 26.27 30.80
C SER A 482 22.60 26.60 31.11
N THR A 483 21.89 25.73 31.82
CA THR A 483 20.48 25.94 32.22
C THR A 483 20.33 26.99 33.31
N GLU A 484 21.33 27.14 34.17
CA GLU A 484 21.40 28.13 35.23
C GLU A 484 22.86 28.56 35.43
N VAL A 485 23.11 29.86 35.40
CA VAL A 485 24.42 30.46 35.59
C VAL A 485 24.32 31.60 36.59
N THR A 486 25.27 31.66 37.51
CA THR A 486 25.39 32.73 38.50
C THR A 486 26.62 33.56 38.20
N ILE A 487 26.47 34.87 38.17
CA ILE A 487 27.54 35.84 37.89
C ILE A 487 27.56 36.93 38.95
N ALA A 488 28.73 37.53 39.15
CA ALA A 488 28.88 38.70 40.00
C ALA A 488 28.59 39.98 39.19
N GLU A 489 28.03 40.99 39.84
CA GLU A 489 27.95 42.34 39.28
C GLU A 489 29.28 43.09 39.47
N ASP A 490 29.77 43.11 40.71
CA ASP A 490 31.03 43.69 41.13
C ASP A 490 32.23 42.73 40.96
N TYR A 491 33.41 43.29 40.66
CA TYR A 491 34.64 42.52 40.58
C TYR A 491 35.89 43.33 41.00
N TYR A 492 36.93 42.62 41.48
CA TYR A 492 38.26 43.23 41.65
C TYR A 492 39.01 43.28 40.32
N PRO A 493 39.87 44.29 40.09
CA PRO A 493 40.74 44.32 38.91
C PRO A 493 41.49 42.97 38.72
N GLY A 494 41.18 42.26 37.63
CA GLY A 494 41.70 40.91 37.33
C GLY A 494 40.64 39.79 37.38
N GLU A 495 39.45 40.05 37.91
CA GLU A 495 38.33 39.09 38.01
C GLU A 495 37.15 39.43 37.08
N GLN A 496 37.38 40.22 36.02
CA GLN A 496 36.36 40.63 35.05
C GLN A 496 35.54 39.47 34.50
N SER A 497 36.14 38.29 34.34
CA SER A 497 35.46 37.11 33.80
C SER A 497 34.32 36.60 34.69
N LYS A 498 34.24 37.02 35.96
CA LYS A 498 33.14 36.64 36.88
C LYS A 498 31.83 37.36 36.57
N THR A 499 31.87 38.44 35.81
CA THR A 499 30.67 39.17 35.37
C THR A 499 30.12 38.64 34.04
N GLU A 500 30.80 37.68 33.40
CA GLU A 500 30.39 37.09 32.12
C GLU A 500 29.59 35.79 32.32
N ALA A 501 28.31 35.81 31.95
CA ALA A 501 27.51 34.59 31.79
C ALA A 501 27.77 33.97 30.41
N LYS A 502 28.30 32.75 30.39
CA LYS A 502 28.56 31.96 29.17
C LYS A 502 27.56 30.83 29.06
N LEU A 503 26.59 30.98 28.16
CA LEU A 503 25.51 30.03 27.97
C LEU A 503 25.72 29.27 26.66
N VAL A 504 26.04 27.99 26.75
CA VAL A 504 26.21 27.12 25.58
C VAL A 504 24.84 26.71 25.06
N VAL A 505 24.64 26.85 23.76
CA VAL A 505 23.47 26.39 23.02
C VAL A 505 23.95 25.32 22.04
N GLU A 506 23.29 24.16 22.09
CA GLU A 506 23.59 22.96 21.32
C GLU A 506 22.60 22.81 20.16
N ARG A 507 23.10 22.30 19.04
CA ARG A 507 22.35 21.79 17.89
C ARG A 507 22.29 20.26 17.98
N ARG A 508 21.28 19.76 18.68
CA ARG A 508 21.20 18.34 19.14
C ARG A 508 20.79 17.37 18.04
N MET A 509 19.90 17.79 17.15
CA MET A 509 19.52 17.03 15.94
C MET A 509 20.07 17.73 14.71
N GLY A 510 20.06 17.04 13.56
CA GLY A 510 20.43 17.61 12.27
C GLY A 510 21.84 18.19 12.21
N GLY A 511 22.24 18.62 11.03
CA GLY A 511 23.54 19.26 10.83
C GLY A 511 23.62 20.03 9.54
N PHE A 512 22.56 19.98 8.73
CA PHE A 512 22.56 20.46 7.38
C PHE A 512 22.37 21.97 7.29
N GLY A 513 23.11 22.60 6.39
CA GLY A 513 22.95 24.03 6.12
C GLY A 513 23.29 24.96 7.29
N ASN A 514 23.22 26.25 7.00
CA ASN A 514 23.50 27.30 7.96
C ASN A 514 22.20 27.75 8.65
N VAL A 515 22.20 27.80 9.97
CA VAL A 515 21.04 28.22 10.77
C VAL A 515 21.45 29.34 11.70
N GLN A 516 20.60 30.34 11.83
CA GLN A 516 20.70 31.37 12.84
C GLN A 516 19.56 31.24 13.85
N VAL A 517 19.88 31.47 15.12
CA VAL A 517 18.92 31.42 16.24
C VAL A 517 18.94 32.76 16.95
N VAL A 518 17.78 33.38 17.11
CA VAL A 518 17.63 34.62 17.91
C VAL A 518 17.34 34.30 19.36
N TRP A 519 17.93 35.09 20.25
CA TRP A 519 17.73 35.01 21.69
C TRP A 519 17.48 36.41 22.29
N GLU A 520 16.78 36.44 23.41
CA GLU A 520 16.49 37.66 24.18
C GLU A 520 16.41 37.36 25.68
N ILE A 521 16.71 38.35 26.50
CA ILE A 521 16.67 38.29 27.96
C ILE A 521 15.41 38.96 28.47
N TYR A 522 14.65 38.23 29.28
CA TYR A 522 13.48 38.72 30.00
C TYR A 522 13.69 38.63 31.52
N THR A 523 12.95 39.41 32.28
CA THR A 523 12.81 39.23 33.73
C THR A 523 12.22 37.85 34.03
N TYR A 524 12.68 37.24 35.12
CA TYR A 524 12.33 35.86 35.48
C TYR A 524 10.81 35.60 35.54
N GLN A 525 10.04 36.56 36.05
CA GLN A 525 8.59 36.40 36.21
C GLN A 525 7.84 36.41 34.88
N VAL A 526 8.30 37.19 33.91
CA VAL A 526 7.62 37.37 32.62
C VAL A 526 8.00 36.28 31.62
N ALA A 527 9.26 35.83 31.64
CA ALA A 527 9.77 34.82 30.72
C ALA A 527 8.93 33.53 30.69
N VAL A 528 8.40 33.11 31.84
CA VAL A 528 7.59 31.89 31.99
C VAL A 528 6.25 32.00 31.26
N THR A 529 5.69 33.19 31.12
CA THR A 529 4.40 33.40 30.46
C THR A 529 4.56 33.73 28.98
N MET A 530 5.73 34.17 28.52
CA MET A 530 5.96 34.58 27.13
C MET A 530 5.56 33.50 26.11
N PRO A 531 4.76 33.86 25.08
CA PRO A 531 4.35 32.91 24.05
C PRO A 531 5.46 32.65 23.02
N SER A 532 5.26 31.66 22.15
CA SER A 532 6.16 31.43 21.02
C SER A 532 6.23 32.66 20.11
N VAL A 533 7.42 32.97 19.64
CA VAL A 533 7.75 34.20 18.90
C VAL A 533 8.33 33.83 17.53
N TYR A 534 7.94 34.58 16.51
CA TYR A 534 8.54 34.51 15.17
C TYR A 534 9.19 35.85 14.84
N ASP A 535 10.52 35.88 14.75
CA ASP A 535 11.27 37.05 14.27
C ASP A 535 11.25 37.12 12.75
N LEU A 536 10.47 38.04 12.20
CA LEU A 536 10.23 38.17 10.76
C LEU A 536 11.45 38.65 9.98
N LEU A 537 12.39 39.37 10.61
CA LEU A 537 13.62 39.80 9.96
C LEU A 537 14.62 38.64 9.81
N LEU A 538 14.64 37.72 10.78
CA LEU A 538 15.52 36.54 10.76
C LEU A 538 15.08 35.48 9.75
N ILE A 539 13.77 35.23 9.66
CA ILE A 539 13.18 34.16 8.84
C ILE A 539 12.71 34.65 7.45
N ALA A 540 12.95 35.91 7.12
CA ALA A 540 12.72 36.46 5.80
C ALA A 540 13.64 35.83 4.74
N GLU A 541 13.20 35.82 3.49
CA GLU A 541 14.08 35.49 2.38
C GLU A 541 15.20 36.55 2.28
N PRO A 542 16.47 36.14 2.06
CA PRO A 542 17.56 37.08 1.87
C PRO A 542 17.32 37.91 0.60
N SER A 543 17.00 39.19 0.77
CA SER A 543 16.97 40.17 -0.33
C SER A 543 18.32 40.87 -0.44
N SER A 544 18.84 41.01 -1.66
CA SER A 544 20.06 41.79 -1.93
C SER A 544 19.88 43.28 -1.66
N ASP A 545 18.64 43.74 -1.59
CA ASP A 545 18.31 45.15 -1.68
C ASP A 545 18.05 45.77 -0.30
N VAL A 546 17.82 44.96 0.75
CA VAL A 546 17.68 45.40 2.14
C VAL A 546 19.01 45.25 2.88
N GLY A 547 19.65 46.37 3.20
CA GLY A 547 20.98 46.39 3.82
C GLY A 547 20.94 46.24 5.35
N LYS A 548 21.80 45.38 5.90
CA LYS A 548 22.08 45.35 7.35
C LYS A 548 22.91 46.58 7.75
N THR A 549 22.56 47.22 8.87
CA THR A 549 23.29 48.38 9.42
C THR A 549 23.74 48.12 10.87
N PRO A 550 24.79 47.32 11.10
CA PRO A 550 25.22 46.92 12.45
C PRO A 550 25.56 48.08 13.39
N GLY A 551 26.04 49.21 12.86
CA GLY A 551 26.41 50.40 13.64
C GLY A 551 25.22 51.25 14.14
N LYS A 552 23.97 50.84 13.90
CA LYS A 552 22.76 51.59 14.25
C LYS A 552 21.82 50.88 15.23
N ARG A 553 22.26 49.78 15.84
CA ARG A 553 21.46 48.99 16.80
C ARG A 553 20.86 49.84 17.92
N ARG A 554 19.69 49.44 18.40
CA ARG A 554 19.16 49.94 19.67
C ARG A 554 20.21 49.73 20.78
N PRO A 555 20.34 50.66 21.73
CA PRO A 555 21.26 50.48 22.87
C PRO A 555 21.02 49.12 23.55
N TYR A 556 22.11 48.47 23.95
CA TYR A 556 22.13 47.19 24.67
C TYR A 556 21.61 45.96 23.87
N THR A 557 21.17 46.11 22.61
CA THR A 557 20.72 44.96 21.80
C THR A 557 21.80 44.47 20.83
N GLY A 558 21.77 43.17 20.53
CA GLY A 558 22.72 42.51 19.61
C GLY A 558 22.08 42.01 18.30
N THR A 559 20.78 42.20 18.09
CA THR A 559 20.10 41.86 16.83
C THR A 559 20.43 42.86 15.72
N ASP A 560 20.23 42.46 14.46
CA ASP A 560 20.60 43.28 13.30
C ASP A 560 19.53 44.32 13.00
N VAL A 561 19.97 45.51 12.61
CA VAL A 561 19.09 46.57 12.08
C VAL A 561 19.03 46.47 10.57
N MET A 562 17.82 46.47 10.02
CA MET A 562 17.59 46.47 8.57
C MET A 562 17.28 47.89 8.10
N TYR A 563 17.96 48.35 7.05
CA TYR A 563 17.74 49.63 6.41
C TYR A 563 16.83 49.49 5.21
N PHE A 564 15.76 50.30 5.21
CA PHE A 564 14.83 50.41 4.11
C PHE A 564 14.94 51.79 3.46
N ASP A 565 15.24 51.83 2.17
CA ASP A 565 15.46 53.04 1.37
C ASP A 565 14.22 53.54 0.61
N GLY A 566 13.15 52.73 0.60
CA GLY A 566 11.90 53.04 -0.08
C GLY A 566 11.83 52.63 -1.55
N ALA A 567 12.86 51.99 -2.12
CA ALA A 567 12.79 51.41 -3.45
C ALA A 567 11.84 50.20 -3.45
N VAL A 568 11.10 49.96 -4.55
CA VAL A 568 10.09 48.88 -4.65
C VAL A 568 10.68 47.48 -4.38
N SER A 569 11.97 47.28 -4.67
CA SER A 569 12.68 46.02 -4.44
C SER A 569 13.27 45.90 -3.02
N ASN A 570 13.34 47.01 -2.28
CA ASN A 570 13.83 47.08 -0.91
C ASN A 570 12.71 46.70 0.08
N CYS A 571 12.27 45.44 0.01
CA CYS A 571 11.41 44.82 1.02
C CYS A 571 11.80 43.37 1.25
N LEU A 572 11.33 42.81 2.37
CA LEU A 572 11.51 41.40 2.68
C LEU A 572 10.20 40.67 2.44
N GLY A 573 10.14 39.84 1.40
CA GLY A 573 8.99 38.99 1.10
C GLY A 573 9.13 37.59 1.69
N LYS A 574 8.00 36.89 1.88
CA LYS A 574 7.98 35.55 2.45
C LYS A 574 6.93 34.65 1.83
N SER A 575 7.37 33.57 1.18
CA SER A 575 6.52 32.47 0.72
C SER A 575 5.67 31.87 1.86
N SER A 576 4.55 31.22 1.51
CA SER A 576 3.56 30.72 2.47
C SER A 576 4.11 29.62 3.40
N ASP A 577 5.05 28.81 2.93
CA ASP A 577 5.69 27.67 3.62
C ASP A 577 6.60 28.07 4.78
N ARG A 578 7.10 29.31 4.80
CA ARG A 578 8.00 29.76 5.88
C ARG A 578 7.28 30.54 6.98
N GLN A 579 6.01 30.91 6.78
CA GLN A 579 5.22 31.78 7.69
C GLN A 579 4.86 31.07 9.01
N PRO A 580 4.55 31.83 10.09
CA PRO A 580 3.99 31.23 11.29
C PRO A 580 2.76 30.38 10.93
N PRO A 581 2.65 29.14 11.42
CA PRO A 581 1.55 28.29 11.09
C PRO A 581 0.21 28.95 11.42
N PRO A 582 -0.78 28.82 10.53
CA PRO A 582 -2.17 29.18 10.79
C PRO A 582 -2.68 28.90 12.20
N GLU A 583 -2.39 27.67 12.64
CA GLU A 583 -2.91 27.06 13.85
C GLU A 583 -2.35 27.74 15.10
N ASP A 584 -1.13 28.28 15.00
CA ASP A 584 -0.47 28.98 16.09
C ASP A 584 -1.04 30.40 16.30
N LEU A 585 -1.71 30.97 15.29
CA LEU A 585 -2.27 32.33 15.34
C LEU A 585 -3.79 32.37 15.52
N LYS A 586 -4.47 31.21 15.54
CA LYS A 586 -5.94 31.08 15.55
C LYS A 586 -6.61 31.76 16.76
N ASN A 587 -5.90 31.86 17.88
CA ASN A 587 -6.41 32.39 19.15
C ASN A 587 -6.07 33.88 19.37
N GLY A 588 -5.56 34.56 18.33
CA GLY A 588 -5.04 35.92 18.42
C GLY A 588 -3.53 35.97 18.35
N TYR A 589 -2.96 37.17 18.21
CA TYR A 589 -1.53 37.39 18.05
C TYR A 589 -1.15 38.82 18.45
N THR A 590 0.15 39.06 18.65
CA THR A 590 0.71 40.41 18.83
C THR A 590 1.82 40.63 17.83
N ILE A 591 1.76 41.73 17.08
CA ILE A 591 2.86 42.18 16.24
C ILE A 591 3.62 43.26 17.00
N SER A 592 4.94 43.12 17.04
CA SER A 592 5.88 44.07 17.64
C SER A 592 6.87 44.51 16.59
N ALA A 593 7.19 45.80 16.53
CA ALA A 593 8.26 46.30 15.68
C ALA A 593 8.93 47.51 16.32
N TRP A 594 10.26 47.54 16.26
CA TRP A 594 11.02 48.76 16.55
C TRP A 594 11.34 49.47 15.25
N ILE A 595 10.99 50.76 15.19
CA ILE A 595 11.11 51.56 13.98
C ILE A 595 11.85 52.87 14.23
N GLN A 596 12.52 53.35 13.19
CA GLN A 596 13.08 54.69 13.12
C GLN A 596 12.85 55.24 11.70
N PRO A 597 11.67 55.83 11.42
CA PRO A 597 11.27 56.26 10.08
C PRO A 597 11.95 57.57 9.64
N PHE A 598 12.23 57.69 8.35
CA PHE A 598 12.90 58.87 7.75
C PHE A 598 11.99 59.74 6.88
N ALA A 599 10.91 59.17 6.35
CA ALA A 599 9.99 59.86 5.46
C ALA A 599 8.56 59.82 6.01
N ASP A 600 7.82 60.90 5.80
CA ASP A 600 6.41 61.01 6.17
C ASP A 600 5.52 60.46 5.03
N LEU A 601 5.80 59.23 4.60
CA LEU A 601 5.09 58.55 3.52
C LEU A 601 4.16 57.49 4.08
N ASN A 602 3.09 57.20 3.33
CA ASN A 602 2.24 56.03 3.52
C ASN A 602 3.08 54.75 3.40
N SER A 603 3.45 54.16 4.53
CA SER A 603 4.47 53.11 4.64
C SER A 603 3.92 51.89 5.38
N TYR A 604 4.30 50.68 4.99
CA TYR A 604 3.90 49.44 5.67
C TYR A 604 5.06 48.86 6.46
N ILE A 605 4.80 48.49 7.71
CA ILE A 605 5.81 47.81 8.55
C ILE A 605 5.74 46.30 8.28
N VAL A 606 4.54 45.72 8.34
CA VAL A 606 4.28 44.32 8.01
C VAL A 606 2.94 44.25 7.29
N ALA A 607 2.91 43.71 6.07
CA ALA A 607 1.69 43.43 5.33
C ALA A 607 1.64 41.95 4.92
N LYS A 608 0.46 41.38 4.77
CA LYS A 608 0.24 40.10 4.09
C LYS A 608 -0.55 40.40 2.83
N THR A 609 -0.22 39.77 1.71
CA THR A 609 -0.97 39.87 0.45
C THR A 609 -1.63 38.53 0.16
N THR A 610 -2.95 38.52 0.12
CA THR A 610 -3.83 37.40 -0.26
C THR A 610 -4.47 37.70 -1.61
N ASP A 611 -5.00 36.69 -2.31
CA ASP A 611 -5.70 36.86 -3.60
C ASP A 611 -6.96 37.76 -3.47
N ASP A 612 -7.51 37.91 -2.26
CA ASP A 612 -8.65 38.78 -1.93
C ASP A 612 -8.26 40.24 -1.60
N GLY A 613 -6.97 40.57 -1.56
CA GLY A 613 -6.46 41.92 -1.31
C GLY A 613 -6.42 42.37 0.16
N SER A 614 -6.59 41.46 1.13
CA SER A 614 -6.41 41.74 2.57
C SER A 614 -4.99 42.26 2.86
N ARG A 615 -4.85 43.27 3.73
CA ARG A 615 -3.59 44.00 3.99
C ARG A 615 -3.41 44.26 5.47
N PHE A 616 -2.25 43.90 6.00
CA PHE A 616 -1.95 44.09 7.41
C PHE A 616 -1.06 45.33 7.59
N TYR A 617 -1.37 46.09 8.65
CA TYR A 617 -0.62 47.19 9.27
C TYR A 617 0.11 48.24 8.40
N LYS A 618 -0.55 49.40 8.26
CA LYS A 618 -0.02 50.60 7.59
C LYS A 618 0.21 51.75 8.57
N TYR A 619 1.30 52.49 8.38
CA TYR A 619 1.53 53.84 8.90
C TYR A 619 1.20 54.87 7.82
N THR A 620 0.30 55.81 8.09
CA THR A 620 -0.08 56.89 7.17
C THR A 620 0.02 58.26 7.82
N GLN A 621 0.43 59.27 7.04
CA GLN A 621 0.41 60.66 7.48
C GLN A 621 -0.83 61.38 6.93
N GLY A 622 -1.55 62.09 7.81
CA GLY A 622 -2.43 63.20 7.46
C GLY A 622 -1.83 64.53 7.92
N HIS A 623 -2.29 65.66 7.38
CA HIS A 623 -1.67 67.00 7.48
C HIS A 623 -1.10 67.47 8.84
N TYR A 624 -1.48 66.87 9.99
CA TYR A 624 -0.86 67.09 11.32
C TYR A 624 -0.92 65.86 12.23
N ARG A 625 -1.16 64.66 11.68
CA ARG A 625 -1.64 63.48 12.44
C ARG A 625 -1.09 62.18 11.84
N LYS A 626 -0.65 61.26 12.69
CA LYS A 626 -0.16 59.93 12.30
C LYS A 626 -1.23 58.90 12.52
N GLN A 627 -1.55 58.12 11.50
CA GLN A 627 -2.61 57.14 11.51
C GLN A 627 -2.02 55.73 11.38
N TRP A 628 -2.43 54.85 12.28
CA TRP A 628 -2.12 53.43 12.30
C TRP A 628 -3.34 52.67 11.83
N CYS A 629 -3.19 51.73 10.89
CA CYS A 629 -4.32 51.13 10.21
C CYS A 629 -4.21 49.60 10.11
N HIS A 630 -5.30 48.89 10.40
CA HIS A 630 -5.52 47.48 10.07
C HIS A 630 -6.65 47.38 9.03
N ILE A 631 -6.42 46.68 7.91
CA ILE A 631 -7.38 46.55 6.81
C ILE A 631 -7.80 45.09 6.65
N LEU A 632 -9.07 44.79 6.95
CA LEU A 632 -9.66 43.47 6.74
C LEU A 632 -10.84 43.58 5.78
N ASN A 633 -10.85 42.85 4.66
CA ASN A 633 -11.96 42.83 3.71
C ASN A 633 -12.44 44.25 3.30
N ASN A 634 -11.51 45.15 2.96
CA ASN A 634 -11.74 46.58 2.69
C ASN A 634 -12.31 47.43 3.84
N GLN A 635 -12.38 46.91 5.07
CA GLN A 635 -12.72 47.68 6.27
C GLN A 635 -11.44 48.15 6.98
N GLN A 636 -11.30 49.46 7.15
CA GLN A 636 -10.16 50.10 7.79
C GLN A 636 -10.47 50.42 9.26
N ILE A 637 -9.73 49.79 10.18
CA ILE A 637 -9.67 50.19 11.59
C ILE A 637 -8.42 51.04 11.74
N SER A 638 -8.57 52.26 12.25
CA SER A 638 -7.42 53.13 12.44
C SER A 638 -7.44 53.96 13.70
N VAL A 639 -6.25 54.23 14.23
CA VAL A 639 -6.03 55.09 15.40
C VAL A 639 -5.07 56.20 15.02
N THR A 640 -5.31 57.40 15.56
CA THR A 640 -4.53 58.59 15.23
C THR A 640 -3.79 59.14 16.44
N THR A 641 -2.52 59.50 16.27
CA THR A 641 -1.69 60.12 17.30
C THR A 641 -1.00 61.40 16.78
N ASN A 642 -0.70 62.31 17.70
CA ASN A 642 0.10 63.52 17.43
C ASN A 642 1.59 63.32 17.76
N THR A 643 2.00 62.15 18.26
CA THR A 643 3.39 61.87 18.66
C THR A 643 4.34 62.03 17.48
N ASN A 644 5.41 62.82 17.62
CA ASN A 644 6.47 62.81 16.63
C ASN A 644 7.32 61.54 16.81
N ILE A 645 7.58 60.82 15.72
CA ILE A 645 8.30 59.55 15.64
C ILE A 645 9.42 59.62 14.59
N LYS A 646 9.58 60.79 13.97
CA LYS A 646 10.64 61.17 13.03
C LYS A 646 11.52 62.21 13.73
N ASP A 647 11.82 61.95 14.98
CA ASP A 647 12.74 62.74 15.81
C ASP A 647 14.17 62.14 15.76
N GLY A 648 14.34 61.04 15.01
CA GLY A 648 15.60 60.30 14.97
C GLY A 648 15.77 59.37 16.17
N GLY A 649 14.74 59.17 17.00
CA GLY A 649 14.69 58.16 18.04
C GLY A 649 14.14 56.82 17.55
N TRP A 650 14.33 55.79 18.36
CA TRP A 650 13.68 54.50 18.18
C TRP A 650 12.31 54.51 18.83
N HIS A 651 11.29 54.08 18.09
CA HIS A 651 9.93 53.94 18.58
C HIS A 651 9.48 52.49 18.53
N HIS A 652 8.70 52.08 19.51
CA HIS A 652 8.14 50.73 19.60
C HIS A 652 6.66 50.74 19.28
N ILE A 653 6.27 49.91 18.32
CA ILE A 653 4.87 49.73 17.97
C ILE A 653 4.47 48.31 18.28
N LEU A 654 3.36 48.20 19.01
CA LEU A 654 2.69 46.93 19.25
C LEU A 654 1.27 47.01 18.72
N VAL A 655 0.83 45.93 18.07
CA VAL A 655 -0.56 45.72 17.71
C VAL A 655 -1.00 44.37 18.23
N THR A 656 -2.01 44.38 19.11
CA THR A 656 -2.59 43.17 19.66
C THR A 656 -3.91 42.87 18.96
N VAL A 657 -4.14 41.60 18.68
CA VAL A 657 -5.34 41.09 18.02
C VAL A 657 -5.84 39.86 18.77
N ASP A 658 -7.11 39.83 19.11
CA ASP A 658 -7.81 38.64 19.58
C ASP A 658 -9.20 38.54 18.93
N SER A 659 -10.02 37.57 19.37
CA SER A 659 -11.35 37.33 18.81
C SER A 659 -12.36 38.46 19.08
N VAL A 660 -12.02 39.46 19.91
CA VAL A 660 -12.95 40.49 20.39
C VAL A 660 -12.40 41.91 20.25
N SER A 661 -11.08 42.09 20.10
CA SER A 661 -10.41 43.39 20.17
C SER A 661 -9.16 43.48 19.30
N ILE A 662 -8.93 44.68 18.79
CA ILE A 662 -7.66 45.11 18.20
C ILE A 662 -7.21 46.35 18.97
N SER A 663 -5.96 46.39 19.43
CA SER A 663 -5.43 47.54 20.18
C SER A 663 -4.03 47.90 19.68
N PHE A 664 -3.80 49.21 19.53
CA PHE A 664 -2.55 49.79 19.04
C PHE A 664 -1.82 50.46 20.20
N TYR A 665 -0.52 50.25 20.27
CA TYR A 665 0.35 50.84 21.26
C TYR A 665 1.54 51.50 20.57
N LEU A 666 1.96 52.64 21.13
CA LEU A 666 3.17 53.34 20.74
C LEU A 666 3.96 53.64 22.01
N ASP A 667 5.21 53.22 22.03
CA ASP A 667 6.15 53.46 23.13
C ASP A 667 5.56 53.05 24.50
N GLY A 668 4.97 51.85 24.56
CA GLY A 668 4.32 51.29 25.74
C GLY A 668 2.94 51.87 26.08
N GLY A 669 2.55 53.00 25.48
CA GLY A 669 1.26 53.64 25.71
C GLY A 669 0.16 53.12 24.78
N VAL A 670 -1.04 52.86 25.32
CA VAL A 670 -2.24 52.58 24.51
C VAL A 670 -2.61 53.84 23.72
N LEU A 671 -2.81 53.68 22.41
CA LEU A 671 -3.35 54.74 21.57
C LEU A 671 -4.88 54.72 21.65
N ASP A 672 -5.46 55.62 22.46
CA ASP A 672 -6.91 55.77 22.60
C ASP A 672 -7.49 56.54 21.39
N GLY A 673 -8.49 55.97 20.70
CA GLY A 673 -9.25 56.69 19.67
C GLY A 673 -9.50 55.95 18.36
N GLY A 674 -10.06 54.75 18.41
CA GLY A 674 -10.64 54.12 17.23
C GLY A 674 -11.86 54.91 16.76
N VAL A 675 -11.69 55.78 15.76
CA VAL A 675 -12.82 56.33 15.00
C VAL A 675 -13.05 55.40 13.81
N LEU A 676 -14.12 54.60 13.85
CA LEU A 676 -14.73 54.12 12.61
C LEU A 676 -15.20 55.36 11.87
N GLY A 677 -14.67 55.59 10.67
CA GLY A 677 -14.99 56.77 9.89
C GLY A 677 -16.43 56.80 9.41
N THR A 678 -17.38 57.18 10.27
CA THR A 678 -18.55 58.02 9.95
C THR A 678 -18.94 58.82 11.21
N ASN A 679 -18.56 60.11 11.23
CA ASN A 679 -19.06 61.21 12.08
C ASN A 679 -19.82 60.88 13.38
N SER A 680 -19.19 60.98 14.56
CA SER A 680 -19.63 61.79 15.72
C SER A 680 -18.97 61.37 17.04
N ARG A 681 -18.91 62.32 17.98
CA ARG A 681 -18.17 62.29 19.25
C ARG A 681 -18.84 61.39 20.28
N SER A 682 -18.12 60.44 20.85
CA SER A 682 -17.95 60.20 22.31
C SER A 682 -17.39 58.80 22.57
N SER A 683 -16.58 58.74 23.62
CA SER A 683 -15.75 57.61 24.02
C SER A 683 -16.56 56.36 24.39
N SER A 684 -16.42 55.30 23.60
CA SER A 684 -16.49 53.87 23.95
C SER A 684 -16.65 53.10 22.64
N ILE A 685 -15.82 52.08 22.40
CA ILE A 685 -15.93 51.24 21.19
C ILE A 685 -17.19 50.37 21.36
N SER A 686 -18.29 50.79 20.75
CA SER A 686 -19.53 50.02 20.57
C SER A 686 -19.91 50.04 19.08
N PHE A 687 -20.27 48.88 18.54
CA PHE A 687 -20.62 48.71 17.13
C PHE A 687 -22.08 49.13 16.88
N TYR A 688 -22.33 49.94 15.84
CA TYR A 688 -23.67 50.31 15.38
C TYR A 688 -23.87 49.92 13.92
N LEU A 689 -24.94 49.16 13.64
CA LEU A 689 -25.52 48.99 12.31
C LEU A 689 -27.03 49.25 12.46
N ASP A 690 -27.58 50.14 11.63
CA ASP A 690 -29.00 50.53 11.60
C ASP A 690 -29.60 51.06 12.92
N GLY A 691 -28.88 51.97 13.59
CA GLY A 691 -29.50 52.87 14.58
C GLY A 691 -29.97 52.25 15.90
N GLY A 692 -29.62 50.99 16.20
CA GLY A 692 -29.85 50.35 17.50
C GLY A 692 -28.55 49.82 18.12
N VAL A 693 -28.44 49.84 19.44
CA VAL A 693 -27.35 49.18 20.19
C VAL A 693 -27.47 47.67 19.98
N LEU A 694 -26.58 47.10 19.17
CA LEU A 694 -26.37 45.65 19.08
C LEU A 694 -25.34 45.27 20.15
N GLY A 695 -25.73 44.38 21.06
CA GLY A 695 -24.76 43.63 21.86
C GLY A 695 -23.71 42.97 20.95
N THR A 696 -22.49 42.89 21.48
CA THR A 696 -21.32 42.12 20.99
C THR A 696 -21.53 41.42 19.64
N LYS A 697 -21.15 42.07 18.54
CA LYS A 697 -20.90 41.36 17.28
C LYS A 697 -19.51 40.76 17.37
N LEU A 698 -19.45 39.49 17.76
CA LEU A 698 -18.27 38.64 17.59
C LEU A 698 -17.78 38.78 16.14
N LEU A 699 -16.47 38.93 15.94
CA LEU A 699 -15.83 38.43 14.72
C LEU A 699 -16.36 37.01 14.54
N ASN A 700 -17.17 36.76 13.51
CA ASN A 700 -18.00 35.56 13.36
C ASN A 700 -17.15 34.28 13.33
N SER A 701 -16.66 33.80 14.47
CA SER A 701 -16.02 32.51 14.72
C SER A 701 -14.98 32.02 13.68
N GLN A 702 -14.51 32.89 12.78
CA GLN A 702 -13.56 32.55 11.73
C GLN A 702 -12.24 33.29 11.98
N PRO A 703 -11.11 32.57 11.88
CA PRO A 703 -9.80 33.09 12.24
C PRO A 703 -9.48 34.34 11.39
N LEU A 704 -8.88 35.35 12.02
CA LEU A 704 -8.53 36.63 11.39
C LEU A 704 -7.35 36.53 10.39
N ILE A 705 -6.95 35.32 10.02
CA ILE A 705 -5.88 35.05 9.07
C ILE A 705 -6.37 33.91 8.18
N ASP A 706 -6.86 34.24 6.98
CA ASP A 706 -6.87 33.30 5.88
C ASP A 706 -5.41 33.06 5.44
N LEU A 707 -5.10 31.82 5.14
CA LEU A 707 -3.75 31.24 5.24
C LEU A 707 -2.99 31.29 3.93
N THR A 708 -3.66 31.69 2.86
CA THR A 708 -3.12 31.80 1.51
C THR A 708 -2.63 33.22 1.25
N GLY A 709 -1.32 33.45 1.32
CA GLY A 709 -0.75 34.76 0.97
C GLY A 709 0.72 34.94 1.33
N ARG A 710 1.35 35.99 0.80
CA ARG A 710 2.77 36.34 1.01
C ARG A 710 2.90 37.43 2.07
N LEU A 711 3.66 37.19 3.13
CA LEU A 711 3.98 38.20 4.15
C LEU A 711 5.14 39.07 3.64
N HIS A 712 5.05 40.38 3.84
CA HIS A 712 6.04 41.38 3.47
C HIS A 712 6.37 42.23 4.69
N VAL A 713 7.67 42.48 4.92
CA VAL A 713 8.16 43.47 5.88
C VAL A 713 8.70 44.66 5.10
N GLY A 714 8.27 45.86 5.48
CA GLY A 714 8.65 47.12 4.83
C GLY A 714 7.86 47.46 3.56
N ALA A 715 6.84 46.67 3.18
CA ALA A 715 6.04 46.91 1.98
C ALA A 715 4.64 46.28 2.05
N ILE A 716 3.72 46.76 1.21
CA ILE A 716 2.39 46.19 1.02
C ILE A 716 2.36 44.97 0.09
N ALA A 717 3.18 45.01 -0.96
CA ALA A 717 3.30 44.14 -2.14
C ALA A 717 4.42 44.79 -3.02
N PRO A 718 4.90 44.20 -4.14
CA PRO A 718 5.67 44.97 -5.13
C PRO A 718 4.84 46.17 -5.65
N GLY A 719 5.08 47.37 -5.12
CA GLY A 719 4.30 48.59 -5.36
C GLY A 719 4.92 49.83 -4.68
N ASN A 720 4.25 50.98 -4.75
CA ASN A 720 4.85 52.30 -4.41
C ASN A 720 4.73 52.73 -2.93
N GLU A 721 4.11 51.93 -2.06
CA GLU A 721 3.92 52.26 -0.64
C GLU A 721 4.95 51.51 0.24
N MET A 722 6.20 51.99 0.21
CA MET A 722 7.36 51.35 0.86
C MET A 722 7.73 52.05 2.18
N PHE A 723 8.23 51.29 3.14
CA PHE A 723 8.83 51.85 4.35
C PHE A 723 10.20 52.47 4.05
N ILE A 724 10.47 53.62 4.67
CA ILE A 724 11.77 54.30 4.58
C ILE A 724 12.26 54.59 5.99
N GLY A 725 13.34 53.94 6.40
CA GLY A 725 13.90 54.05 7.73
C GLY A 725 14.59 52.76 8.18
N TYR A 726 14.77 52.63 9.50
CA TYR A 726 15.31 51.41 10.10
C TYR A 726 14.21 50.59 10.77
N LEU A 727 14.29 49.26 10.64
CA LEU A 727 13.51 48.29 11.40
C LEU A 727 14.43 47.36 12.19
N GLN A 728 14.03 47.03 13.42
CA GLN A 728 14.68 46.03 14.26
C GLN A 728 13.61 45.23 15.03
N ASP A 729 13.87 43.95 15.31
CA ASP A 729 13.03 43.07 16.12
C ASP A 729 11.54 43.09 15.72
N VAL A 730 11.28 42.91 14.41
CA VAL A 730 9.92 42.81 13.87
C VAL A 730 9.42 41.39 14.13
N ARG A 731 8.51 41.24 15.09
CA ARG A 731 8.15 39.94 15.67
C ARG A 731 6.65 39.71 15.73
N ILE A 732 6.25 38.45 15.58
CA ILE A 732 4.89 37.97 15.84
C ILE A 732 4.90 37.06 17.07
N TYR A 733 4.14 37.44 18.08
CA TYR A 733 3.83 36.61 19.23
C TYR A 733 2.53 35.86 18.95
N THR A 734 2.50 34.55 19.21
CA THR A 734 1.39 33.61 18.91
C THR A 734 0.12 33.82 19.75
N ARG A 735 0.05 34.91 20.52
CA ARG A 735 -1.15 35.38 21.22
C ARG A 735 -1.06 36.87 21.51
N LYS A 736 -2.17 37.43 21.98
CA LYS A 736 -2.20 38.74 22.62
C LYS A 736 -1.30 38.75 23.87
N LEU A 737 -0.37 39.70 23.92
CA LEU A 737 0.47 39.97 25.10
C LEU A 737 -0.33 40.69 26.18
N THR A 738 -0.04 40.37 27.45
CA THR A 738 -0.58 41.08 28.61
C THR A 738 0.13 42.43 28.78
N THR A 739 -0.43 43.33 29.59
CA THR A 739 0.20 44.63 29.88
C THR A 739 1.60 44.48 30.48
N ILE A 740 1.82 43.48 31.33
CA ILE A 740 3.13 43.21 31.94
C ILE A 740 4.13 42.76 30.86
N GLU A 741 3.72 41.85 29.98
CA GLU A 741 4.57 41.37 28.86
C GLU A 741 4.87 42.46 27.83
N MET A 742 3.91 43.35 27.54
CA MET A 742 4.15 44.49 26.66
C MET A 742 5.13 45.48 27.28
N ASN A 743 5.01 45.74 28.58
CA ASN A 743 5.95 46.59 29.30
C ASN A 743 7.36 45.97 29.35
N GLU A 744 7.48 44.66 29.46
CA GLU A 744 8.74 43.92 29.40
C GLU A 744 9.46 44.14 28.06
N VAL A 745 8.76 43.87 26.94
CA VAL A 745 9.33 43.98 25.59
C VAL A 745 9.65 45.45 25.23
N TYR A 746 8.89 46.42 25.75
CA TYR A 746 9.14 47.84 25.52
C TYR A 746 10.30 48.39 26.36
N ASN A 747 10.23 48.24 27.69
CA ASN A 747 11.18 48.88 28.59
C ASN A 747 12.53 48.17 28.63
N LEU A 748 12.56 46.86 28.30
CA LEU A 748 13.73 45.99 28.42
C LEU A 748 14.38 46.14 29.80
N PRO A 749 13.71 45.74 30.91
CA PRO A 749 14.21 45.97 32.26
C PRO A 749 15.64 45.46 32.45
N SER A 750 15.96 44.30 31.88
CA SER A 750 17.30 43.69 31.89
C SER A 750 18.44 44.55 31.34
N LYS A 751 18.17 45.68 30.68
CA LYS A 751 19.20 46.55 30.10
C LYS A 751 19.98 47.34 31.16
N THR A 752 19.46 47.48 32.38
CA THR A 752 20.18 48.14 33.47
C THR A 752 21.33 47.26 33.93
N ASP A 753 21.09 45.95 34.02
CA ASP A 753 21.99 45.03 34.73
C ASP A 753 22.75 44.10 33.77
N LEU A 754 22.29 43.95 32.52
CA LEU A 754 22.89 43.04 31.54
C LEU A 754 23.11 43.69 30.17
N SER A 755 24.23 43.34 29.54
CA SER A 755 24.50 43.69 28.14
C SER A 755 25.29 42.59 27.39
N PRO A 756 24.91 42.25 26.14
CA PRO A 756 23.70 42.65 25.44
C PRO A 756 22.45 41.87 25.91
N VAL A 757 21.25 42.45 25.75
CA VAL A 757 19.97 41.84 26.14
C VAL A 757 19.32 40.98 25.05
N SER A 758 19.88 40.97 23.84
CA SER A 758 19.41 40.12 22.74
C SER A 758 20.51 39.89 21.70
N GLY A 759 20.36 38.91 20.82
CA GLY A 759 21.32 38.67 19.75
C GLY A 759 21.00 37.48 18.86
N TYR A 760 21.94 37.15 17.96
CA TYR A 760 21.88 35.96 17.11
C TYR A 760 23.05 35.02 17.40
N LEU A 761 22.78 33.72 17.36
CA LEU A 761 23.79 32.68 17.22
C LEU A 761 23.81 32.22 15.77
N SER A 762 25.00 32.06 15.20
CA SER A 762 25.16 31.59 13.82
C SER A 762 25.83 30.23 13.80
N TYR A 763 25.11 29.24 13.31
CA TYR A 763 25.59 27.88 13.12
C TYR A 763 25.91 27.67 11.65
N HIS A 764 27.17 27.38 11.38
CA HIS A 764 27.57 26.86 10.08
C HIS A 764 27.18 25.37 9.97
N GLU A 765 27.16 24.85 8.74
CA GLU A 765 26.93 23.43 8.50
C GLU A 765 27.84 22.55 9.39
N ALA A 766 27.25 21.51 9.97
CA ALA A 766 27.84 20.59 10.95
C ALA A 766 28.29 21.20 12.30
N LEU A 767 28.24 22.52 12.51
CA LEU A 767 28.58 23.13 13.80
C LEU A 767 27.52 22.75 14.85
N ARG A 768 27.97 22.21 15.98
CA ARG A 768 27.12 21.62 17.02
C ARG A 768 26.83 22.54 18.21
N GLU A 769 27.63 23.56 18.43
CA GLU A 769 27.48 24.43 19.60
C GLU A 769 27.88 25.88 19.30
N GLN A 770 27.21 26.80 19.98
CA GLN A 770 27.56 28.21 20.05
C GLN A 770 27.37 28.70 21.48
N THR A 771 28.00 29.82 21.83
CA THR A 771 27.94 30.38 23.18
C THR A 771 27.36 31.79 23.13
N ILE A 772 26.31 32.02 23.89
CA ILE A 772 25.83 33.36 24.24
C ILE A 772 26.72 33.88 25.36
N VAL A 773 27.25 35.09 25.20
CA VAL A 773 28.03 35.78 26.24
C VAL A 773 27.27 37.05 26.63
N VAL A 774 26.85 37.12 27.89
CA VAL A 774 26.18 38.28 28.49
C VAL A 774 27.03 38.77 29.64
N THR A 775 27.21 40.07 29.79
CA THR A 775 28.00 40.66 30.87
C THR A 775 27.10 41.44 31.82
N ALA A 776 27.31 41.30 33.12
CA ALA A 776 26.70 42.18 34.11
C ALA A 776 27.26 43.60 34.01
N SER A 777 26.37 44.58 34.03
CA SER A 777 26.70 45.99 34.11
C SER A 777 26.99 46.32 35.58
N GLN A 778 28.17 46.86 35.86
CA GLN A 778 28.49 47.31 37.22
C GLN A 778 27.90 48.70 37.46
N ASP A 779 27.12 48.87 38.52
CA ASP A 779 26.69 50.19 38.98
C ASP A 779 27.10 50.52 40.44
N LEU A 780 26.28 51.28 41.17
CA LEU A 780 26.52 51.71 42.56
C LEU A 780 25.26 51.54 43.43
N GLU A 781 24.22 50.91 42.90
CA GLU A 781 22.94 50.69 43.56
C GLU A 781 23.02 49.44 44.43
N GLU A 782 22.52 49.52 45.66
CA GLU A 782 22.50 48.35 46.55
C GLU A 782 21.39 47.38 46.13
N GLU A 783 21.76 46.34 45.39
CA GLU A 783 20.80 45.38 44.82
C GLU A 783 20.82 44.00 45.50
N ASN A 784 19.67 43.33 45.50
CA ASN A 784 19.57 41.93 45.94
C ASN A 784 19.92 41.00 44.77
N ASN A 785 19.92 39.67 45.02
CA ASN A 785 20.06 38.72 43.91
C ASN A 785 18.95 38.94 42.88
N GLU A 786 19.34 39.20 41.64
CA GLU A 786 18.43 39.42 40.53
C GLU A 786 18.42 38.20 39.61
N MET A 787 17.25 37.90 39.04
CA MET A 787 17.08 36.73 38.18
C MET A 787 16.52 37.15 36.82
N PHE A 788 17.25 36.75 35.78
CA PHE A 788 16.89 36.94 34.39
C PHE A 788 16.80 35.60 33.67
N THR A 789 16.01 35.54 32.60
CA THR A 789 15.87 34.36 31.75
C THR A 789 16.24 34.70 30.33
N VAL A 790 17.22 33.96 29.79
CA VAL A 790 17.58 33.99 28.38
C VAL A 790 16.73 32.99 27.63
N MET A 791 15.99 33.44 26.63
CA MET A 791 15.06 32.61 25.86
C MET A 791 15.49 32.56 24.39
N LEU A 792 15.54 31.36 23.82
CA LEU A 792 15.63 31.17 22.37
C LEU A 792 14.24 31.43 21.76
N LEU A 793 14.17 32.33 20.79
CA LEU A 793 12.90 32.83 20.26
C LEU A 793 12.51 32.15 18.93
N THR A 794 13.42 32.16 17.95
CA THR A 794 13.17 31.69 16.58
C THR A 794 14.47 31.20 15.95
N ALA A 795 14.39 30.16 15.12
CA ALA A 795 15.46 29.70 14.23
C ALA A 795 15.03 29.85 12.76
N ASN A 796 15.98 30.09 11.85
CA ASN A 796 15.69 30.16 10.41
C ASN A 796 16.09 28.89 9.64
N ASN A 797 15.85 28.89 8.32
CA ASN A 797 16.27 27.83 7.40
C ASN A 797 15.86 26.42 7.86
N GLY A 798 14.64 26.26 8.38
CA GLY A 798 14.11 24.97 8.83
C GLY A 798 14.63 24.47 10.19
N GLY A 799 15.48 25.24 10.88
CA GLY A 799 15.88 24.92 12.25
C GLY A 799 14.71 25.02 13.22
N THR A 800 14.69 24.16 14.25
CA THR A 800 13.63 24.12 15.26
C THR A 800 14.19 24.35 16.66
N LEU A 801 13.33 24.76 17.60
CA LEU A 801 13.71 24.97 19.00
C LEU A 801 13.19 23.83 19.86
N SER A 802 13.96 23.43 20.87
CA SER A 802 13.49 22.48 21.88
C SER A 802 12.27 23.03 22.63
N LYS A 803 11.27 22.17 22.87
CA LYS A 803 10.08 22.56 23.63
C LYS A 803 10.35 22.66 25.14
N THR A 804 11.36 21.96 25.65
CA THR A 804 11.67 21.88 27.09
C THR A 804 12.88 22.72 27.49
N ASP A 805 13.87 22.83 26.61
CA ASP A 805 15.21 23.31 26.98
C ASP A 805 15.61 24.59 26.22
N ARG A 806 14.62 25.43 25.88
CA ARG A 806 14.83 26.71 25.15
C ARG A 806 15.08 27.92 26.05
N ILE A 807 15.15 27.73 27.36
CA ILE A 807 15.38 28.78 28.35
C ILE A 807 16.62 28.47 29.20
N SER A 808 17.31 29.52 29.61
CA SER A 808 18.42 29.49 30.57
C SER A 808 18.23 30.62 31.58
N ARG A 809 18.71 30.44 32.81
CA ARG A 809 18.60 31.41 33.89
C ARG A 809 19.94 32.04 34.20
N ILE A 810 19.96 33.36 34.32
CA ILE A 810 21.10 34.12 34.84
C ILE A 810 20.69 34.67 36.21
N THR A 811 21.48 34.37 37.23
CA THR A 811 21.37 35.01 38.54
C THR A 811 22.53 35.98 38.70
N ILE A 812 22.23 37.27 38.82
CA ILE A 812 23.19 38.28 39.25
C ILE A 812 23.21 38.26 40.76
N GLU A 813 24.39 38.06 41.34
CA GLU A 813 24.55 38.06 42.78
C GLU A 813 24.48 39.49 43.33
N LYS A 814 23.92 39.63 44.54
CA LYS A 814 23.92 40.87 45.32
C LYS A 814 25.28 41.58 45.29
N SER A 815 25.28 42.91 45.29
CA SER A 815 26.45 43.78 45.06
C SER A 815 26.50 44.94 46.07
N ASP A 816 27.49 45.84 45.94
CA ASP A 816 27.50 47.18 46.57
C ASP A 816 27.25 47.27 48.09
N ASN A 817 27.61 46.24 48.84
CA ASN A 817 27.37 46.10 50.28
C ASN A 817 25.90 45.94 50.63
N ALA A 818 25.11 45.27 49.78
CA ALA A 818 23.70 44.94 50.03
C ALA A 818 23.45 44.22 51.38
N ASN A 819 24.43 43.48 51.93
CA ASN A 819 24.30 42.90 53.27
C ASN A 819 24.59 43.88 54.42
N GLY A 820 25.03 45.09 54.12
CA GLY A 820 25.25 46.22 55.01
C GLY A 820 26.68 46.34 55.53
N VAL A 821 27.07 47.59 55.80
CA VAL A 821 28.34 47.96 56.46
C VAL A 821 28.08 48.28 57.93
N PHE A 822 28.78 47.60 58.83
CA PHE A 822 28.61 47.71 60.28
C PHE A 822 29.68 48.63 60.89
N SER A 823 29.24 49.51 61.78
CA SER A 823 30.09 50.39 62.57
C SER A 823 29.65 50.41 64.03
N ILE A 824 30.53 50.81 64.95
CA ILE A 824 30.17 51.02 66.36
C ILE A 824 30.25 52.52 66.68
N ARG A 825 29.17 53.05 67.26
CA ARG A 825 29.11 54.43 67.74
C ARG A 825 29.76 54.56 69.14
N THR A 826 30.01 55.79 69.57
CA THR A 826 30.55 56.08 70.90
C THR A 826 29.62 55.53 71.99
N CYS A 827 30.16 54.73 72.90
CA CYS A 827 29.40 54.20 74.03
C CYS A 827 28.97 55.33 74.98
N SER A 828 27.76 55.20 75.55
CA SER A 828 27.16 56.21 76.42
C SER A 828 26.70 55.60 77.75
N PRO A 829 27.09 56.15 78.91
CA PRO A 829 28.06 57.23 79.04
C PRO A 829 29.49 56.74 78.69
N SER A 830 30.33 57.62 78.12
CA SER A 830 31.73 57.30 77.81
C SER A 830 32.61 57.24 79.07
N GLN A 831 32.09 57.73 80.20
CA GLN A 831 32.71 57.69 81.52
C GLN A 831 31.70 57.21 82.57
N ALA A 832 32.07 56.20 83.36
CA ALA A 832 31.29 55.70 84.49
C ALA A 832 31.87 56.24 85.80
N LEU A 833 31.04 56.93 86.60
CA LEU A 833 31.42 57.53 87.88
C LEU A 833 31.18 56.61 89.08
N THR A 834 30.38 55.56 88.90
CA THR A 834 30.02 54.60 89.94
C THR A 834 30.01 53.20 89.34
N GLU A 835 30.36 52.19 90.12
CA GLU A 835 30.45 50.80 89.66
C GLU A 835 29.10 50.13 89.41
N THR A 836 27.99 50.85 89.61
CA THR A 836 26.64 50.43 89.19
C THR A 836 26.24 50.99 87.81
N THR A 837 27.12 51.72 87.14
CA THR A 837 26.81 52.39 85.86
C THR A 837 26.62 51.35 84.75
N THR A 838 25.50 51.47 84.02
CA THR A 838 25.27 50.70 82.80
C THR A 838 25.76 51.51 81.59
N VAL A 839 26.74 51.01 80.86
CA VAL A 839 27.28 51.59 79.62
C VAL A 839 26.56 50.97 78.42
N SER A 840 25.97 51.80 77.57
CA SER A 840 25.26 51.35 76.37
C SER A 840 26.08 51.66 75.12
N CYS A 841 26.36 50.65 74.31
CA CYS A 841 27.10 50.79 73.06
C CYS A 841 26.19 50.45 71.87
N THR A 842 26.11 51.36 70.90
CA THR A 842 25.25 51.20 69.73
C THR A 842 26.05 50.73 68.52
N VAL A 843 25.65 49.60 67.96
CA VAL A 843 26.09 49.11 66.65
C VAL A 843 25.15 49.64 65.59
N ASP A 844 25.71 50.27 64.57
CA ASP A 844 25.00 50.94 63.48
C ASP A 844 25.24 50.20 62.17
N ARG A 845 24.16 49.69 61.57
CA ARG A 845 24.10 49.06 60.25
C ARG A 845 23.46 50.02 59.24
N GLN A 846 23.89 51.28 59.22
CA GLN A 846 23.45 52.42 58.37
C GLN A 846 21.93 52.75 58.34
N ARG A 847 21.03 51.78 58.37
CA ARG A 847 19.57 51.86 58.33
C ARG A 847 18.91 51.43 59.66
N GLU A 848 19.57 50.57 60.44
CA GLU A 848 19.09 50.11 61.74
C GLU A 848 20.21 50.14 62.80
N MET A 849 19.82 50.49 64.03
CA MET A 849 20.73 50.58 65.17
C MET A 849 20.29 49.60 66.25
N THR A 850 21.23 48.82 66.77
CA THR A 850 21.01 47.96 67.94
C THR A 850 21.97 48.36 69.04
N THR A 851 21.49 48.41 70.27
CA THR A 851 22.30 48.79 71.44
C THR A 851 22.44 47.60 72.36
N PHE A 852 23.67 47.31 72.79
CA PHE A 852 23.93 46.35 73.86
C PHE A 852 24.43 47.10 75.10
N THR A 853 24.13 46.56 76.28
CA THR A 853 24.48 47.15 77.56
C THR A 853 25.58 46.33 78.24
N LEU A 854 26.52 47.04 78.84
CA LEU A 854 27.57 46.52 79.70
C LEU A 854 27.31 47.05 81.10
N THR A 855 27.25 46.18 82.08
CA THR A 855 27.10 46.57 83.49
C THR A 855 28.46 46.45 84.15
N VAL A 856 28.97 47.57 84.69
CA VAL A 856 30.13 47.54 85.58
C VAL A 856 29.73 46.78 86.84
N LYS A 857 30.64 45.99 87.42
CA LYS A 857 30.37 45.26 88.66
C LYS A 857 30.97 46.04 89.82
N ASP A 858 30.13 46.26 90.84
CA ASP A 858 30.49 46.83 92.14
C ASP A 858 31.30 45.80 92.93
N ASP A 859 32.52 46.16 93.31
CA ASP A 859 33.26 45.47 94.35
C ASP A 859 33.77 46.47 95.40
N ASP A 860 34.59 46.04 96.38
CA ASP A 860 35.09 46.91 97.46
C ASP A 860 36.63 47.12 97.32
N ILE A 861 37.18 46.83 96.13
CA ILE A 861 38.62 46.94 95.86
C ILE A 861 38.90 48.39 95.44
N PRO A 862 40.08 48.98 95.77
CA PRO A 862 40.36 50.34 95.31
C PRO A 862 40.92 50.40 93.88
N GLU A 863 40.19 50.98 92.91
CA GLU A 863 40.62 51.12 91.51
C GLU A 863 41.17 52.51 91.15
N VAL A 864 41.96 52.56 90.07
CA VAL A 864 42.32 53.77 89.31
C VAL A 864 41.55 53.79 87.98
N ASP A 865 41.64 54.85 87.18
CA ASP A 865 40.92 54.93 85.90
C ASP A 865 41.19 53.70 84.99
N GLU A 866 40.13 52.98 84.61
CA GLU A 866 40.19 51.77 83.78
C GLU A 866 39.60 52.03 82.40
N ILE A 867 40.35 51.73 81.33
CA ILE A 867 39.94 51.99 79.94
C ILE A 867 39.56 50.68 79.25
N PHE A 868 38.32 50.60 78.76
CA PHE A 868 37.79 49.43 78.06
C PHE A 868 37.66 49.70 76.56
N HIS A 869 38.35 48.89 75.76
CA HIS A 869 38.26 48.92 74.30
C HIS A 869 37.24 47.90 73.81
N ILE A 870 36.23 48.37 73.09
CA ILE A 870 35.22 47.53 72.43
C ILE A 870 35.49 47.59 70.94
N ARG A 871 35.60 46.42 70.30
CA ARG A 871 35.88 46.32 68.87
C ARG A 871 34.96 45.30 68.21
N LEU A 872 34.40 45.66 67.07
CA LEU A 872 33.74 44.71 66.17
C LEU A 872 34.82 43.81 65.53
N LEU A 873 34.74 42.50 65.79
CA LEU A 873 35.76 41.55 65.35
C LEU A 873 35.38 40.87 64.03
N THR A 874 34.13 40.44 63.92
CA THR A 874 33.60 39.72 62.76
C THR A 874 32.14 40.08 62.55
N VAL A 875 31.71 40.13 61.30
CA VAL A 875 30.30 40.20 60.94
C VAL A 875 29.99 38.98 60.09
N ALA A 876 28.88 38.32 60.40
CA ALA A 876 28.36 37.21 59.64
C ALA A 876 26.86 37.44 59.47
N SER A 877 26.36 37.19 58.27
CA SER A 877 24.93 37.22 58.00
C SER A 877 24.27 35.94 58.57
N THR A 878 23.02 36.04 59.01
CA THR A 878 22.26 34.93 59.62
C THR A 878 21.88 33.83 58.63
N ASP A 879 21.95 34.12 57.33
CA ASP A 879 21.86 33.12 56.26
C ASP A 879 23.16 32.30 56.09
N GLY A 880 24.21 32.64 56.84
CA GLY A 880 25.52 31.97 56.78
C GLY A 880 26.33 32.29 55.53
N SER A 881 25.82 33.11 54.62
CA SER A 881 26.43 33.43 53.33
C SER A 881 27.48 34.53 53.52
N GLN A 882 28.77 34.21 53.31
CA GLN A 882 29.70 35.27 52.93
C GLN A 882 29.22 35.81 51.58
N GLY A 883 29.18 37.13 51.41
CA GLY A 883 28.90 37.69 50.08
C GLY A 883 29.88 37.08 49.08
N PRO A 884 29.44 36.72 47.87
CA PRO A 884 30.29 36.09 46.86
C PRO A 884 31.49 36.96 46.47
N THR A 885 31.37 38.26 46.75
CA THR A 885 32.42 39.26 46.71
C THR A 885 32.54 39.97 48.06
N ASN A 886 33.69 40.58 48.30
CA ASN A 886 33.98 41.31 49.53
C ASN A 886 33.11 42.57 49.65
N THR A 887 32.66 43.11 48.51
CA THR A 887 31.76 44.26 48.41
C THR A 887 30.34 43.82 48.69
N SER A 888 29.89 42.66 48.23
CA SER A 888 28.54 42.17 48.50
C SER A 888 28.31 41.65 49.92
N GLY A 889 29.38 41.23 50.62
CA GLY A 889 29.30 40.65 51.97
C GLY A 889 28.95 41.64 53.08
N ALA A 890 28.50 41.11 54.22
CA ALA A 890 28.32 41.92 55.43
C ALA A 890 29.71 42.32 55.94
N SER A 891 30.02 43.61 55.95
CA SER A 891 31.38 44.12 56.16
C SER A 891 31.46 45.07 57.36
N ILE A 892 32.65 45.25 57.93
CA ILE A 892 32.89 46.21 59.02
C ILE A 892 33.61 47.43 58.44
N ASP A 893 33.09 48.62 58.72
CA ASP A 893 33.85 49.86 58.49
C ASP A 893 35.05 49.90 59.45
N LEU A 894 36.24 49.59 58.93
CA LEU A 894 37.47 49.53 59.72
C LEU A 894 37.77 50.85 60.44
N SER A 895 37.36 51.99 59.87
CA SER A 895 37.58 53.33 60.45
C SER A 895 36.69 53.61 61.66
N LYS A 896 35.59 52.87 61.82
CA LYS A 896 34.60 53.00 62.91
C LYS A 896 34.32 51.65 63.56
N SER A 897 35.34 50.80 63.64
CA SER A 897 35.24 49.42 64.16
C SER A 897 35.42 49.33 65.68
N SER A 898 35.80 50.41 66.36
CA SER A 898 36.06 50.41 67.80
C SER A 898 35.48 51.61 68.54
N SER A 899 35.08 51.38 69.79
CA SER A 899 34.57 52.38 70.74
C SER A 899 35.26 52.15 72.10
N VAL A 900 35.36 53.20 72.92
CA VAL A 900 36.06 53.14 74.22
C VAL A 900 35.19 53.79 75.30
N PHE A 901 35.17 53.21 76.50
CA PHE A 901 34.65 53.86 77.69
C PHE A 901 35.62 53.71 78.88
N THR A 902 35.50 54.59 79.86
CA THR A 902 36.40 54.63 81.03
C THR A 902 35.61 54.53 82.33
N ILE A 903 36.04 53.67 83.26
CA ILE A 903 35.56 53.68 84.64
C ILE A 903 36.49 54.60 85.41
N LEU A 904 35.92 55.60 86.09
CA LEU A 904 36.70 56.58 86.85
C LEU A 904 37.01 56.03 88.24
N LYS A 905 38.17 56.42 88.78
CA LYS A 905 38.66 56.11 90.13
C LYS A 905 37.57 56.10 91.22
N ASN A 906 37.44 55.01 91.98
CA ASN A 906 36.49 54.85 93.09
C ASN A 906 37.15 54.22 94.35
N ASP A 907 36.35 53.88 95.38
CA ASP A 907 36.69 52.97 96.49
C ASP A 907 37.92 53.32 97.32
N HIS A 908 37.99 54.62 97.66
CA HIS A 908 39.03 55.15 98.55
C HIS A 908 40.46 54.79 98.12
N SER A 909 40.74 54.75 96.83
CA SER A 909 42.08 54.52 96.25
C SER A 909 43.18 55.47 96.76
N ASN A 910 42.82 56.63 97.33
CA ASN A 910 43.74 57.56 98.02
C ASN A 910 43.99 57.24 99.51
N GLY A 911 43.28 56.27 100.07
CA GLY A 911 43.49 55.63 101.35
C GLY A 911 42.78 56.21 102.58
N VAL A 912 42.62 55.35 103.59
CA VAL A 912 41.90 55.58 104.85
C VAL A 912 42.83 55.35 106.03
N LEU A 913 42.92 56.27 106.98
CA LEU A 913 43.80 56.18 108.16
C LEU A 913 43.00 56.00 109.45
N GLN A 914 43.50 55.18 110.38
CA GLN A 914 42.84 54.90 111.66
C GLN A 914 43.84 54.59 112.77
N PHE A 915 43.45 54.83 114.03
CA PHE A 915 44.20 54.35 115.19
C PHE A 915 44.09 52.83 115.33
N SER A 916 45.15 52.18 115.81
CA SER A 916 45.24 50.74 115.98
C SER A 916 45.58 50.37 117.42
N ASN A 917 44.81 49.44 118.01
CA ASN A 917 45.12 48.84 119.33
C ASN A 917 46.22 47.77 119.26
N ARG A 918 46.90 47.65 118.11
CA ARG A 918 47.97 46.66 117.92
C ARG A 918 49.22 47.10 118.66
N THR A 919 49.92 46.13 119.23
CA THR A 919 51.20 46.32 119.91
C THR A 919 52.40 46.39 118.95
N ARG A 920 52.18 46.20 117.64
CA ARG A 920 53.20 46.28 116.58
C ARG A 920 52.61 46.77 115.24
N PRO A 921 53.44 47.32 114.33
CA PRO A 921 53.02 47.63 112.97
C PRO A 921 52.55 46.40 112.17
N PRO A 922 51.51 46.55 111.32
CA PRO A 922 51.09 45.48 110.41
C PRO A 922 52.19 45.19 109.38
N THR A 923 52.40 43.91 109.08
CA THR A 923 53.36 43.47 108.05
C THR A 923 52.70 43.43 106.67
N PRO A 924 53.47 43.56 105.56
CA PRO A 924 52.92 43.59 104.20
C PRO A 924 52.01 42.40 103.84
N ASP A 925 52.26 41.23 104.45
CA ASP A 925 51.50 40.00 104.19
C ASP A 925 50.11 39.96 104.87
N GLU A 926 49.81 40.92 105.76
CA GLU A 926 48.52 40.96 106.48
C GLU A 926 47.39 41.65 105.69
N GLY A 927 47.66 42.13 104.46
CA GLY A 927 46.65 42.64 103.52
C GLY A 927 45.98 43.97 103.91
N ILE A 928 44.94 44.35 103.17
CA ILE A 928 44.11 45.53 103.45
C ILE A 928 43.42 45.35 104.80
N LEU A 929 43.54 46.32 105.70
CA LEU A 929 42.87 46.28 107.00
C LEU A 929 41.45 46.82 106.86
N PRO A 930 40.46 46.22 107.54
CA PRO A 930 39.11 46.77 107.57
C PRO A 930 39.12 48.14 108.29
N VAL A 931 38.29 49.06 107.79
CA VAL A 931 38.09 50.37 108.40
C VAL A 931 37.48 50.22 109.80
N ALA A 932 38.05 50.86 110.80
CA ALA A 932 37.66 50.80 112.20
C ALA A 932 36.28 51.44 112.38
N LYS A 933 35.37 50.71 113.06
CA LYS A 933 33.99 51.14 113.27
C LYS A 933 33.75 51.83 114.62
N GLU A 934 34.72 51.79 115.55
CA GLU A 934 34.60 52.33 116.92
C GLU A 934 35.92 53.01 117.39
N GLU A 935 35.84 53.91 118.38
CA GLU A 935 36.99 54.66 118.93
C GLU A 935 37.86 53.81 119.89
N PRO A 936 39.20 53.82 119.76
CA PRO A 936 40.07 53.04 120.64
C PRO A 936 40.31 53.70 122.02
N THR A 937 40.27 52.92 123.09
CA THR A 937 40.53 53.37 124.48
C THR A 937 41.67 52.57 125.14
N ILE A 938 42.61 53.26 125.79
CA ILE A 938 43.74 52.64 126.53
C ILE A 938 43.78 53.19 127.97
N LYS A 939 43.97 52.31 128.95
CA LYS A 939 44.15 52.66 130.38
C LYS A 939 45.63 52.57 130.76
N VAL A 940 46.15 53.59 131.43
CA VAL A 940 47.58 53.70 131.79
C VAL A 940 47.75 54.18 133.23
N TYR A 941 48.77 53.66 133.92
CA TYR A 941 49.13 53.99 135.30
C TYR A 941 50.28 55.01 135.31
N GLU A 942 50.34 55.91 136.31
CA GLU A 942 51.33 57.00 136.35
C GLU A 942 52.79 56.50 136.33
N GLU A 943 53.08 55.32 136.89
CA GLU A 943 54.41 54.69 136.87
C GLU A 943 54.89 54.22 135.48
N ALA A 944 54.03 54.24 134.45
CA ALA A 944 54.37 53.74 133.11
C ALA A 944 55.34 54.66 132.33
N GLY A 945 55.42 55.95 132.69
CA GLY A 945 56.38 56.91 132.14
C GLY A 945 56.12 57.37 130.68
N THR A 946 55.84 56.48 129.73
CA THR A 946 55.59 56.84 128.31
C THR A 946 54.64 55.84 127.64
N ILE A 947 53.73 56.34 126.78
CA ILE A 947 52.77 55.52 126.02
C ILE A 947 52.93 55.81 124.51
N ALA A 948 52.78 54.79 123.66
CA ALA A 948 52.77 54.95 122.21
C ALA A 948 51.40 54.60 121.63
N LEU A 949 50.83 55.49 120.80
CA LEU A 949 49.58 55.27 120.07
C LEU A 949 49.89 55.06 118.59
N MET A 950 49.45 53.93 118.01
CA MET A 950 49.75 53.60 116.63
C MET A 950 48.65 54.06 115.68
N VAL A 951 49.02 54.76 114.59
CA VAL A 951 48.14 55.07 113.44
C VAL A 951 48.54 54.18 112.27
N VAL A 952 47.55 53.52 111.64
CA VAL A 952 47.74 52.64 110.47
C VAL A 952 46.89 53.12 109.30
N ARG A 953 47.38 52.91 108.08
CA ARG A 953 46.60 53.10 106.84
C ARG A 953 45.86 51.81 106.55
N ALA A 954 44.54 51.86 106.65
CA ALA A 954 43.67 50.69 106.56
C ALA A 954 43.41 50.26 105.11
N GLN A 955 43.07 51.21 104.25
CA GLN A 955 42.83 51.00 102.81
C GLN A 955 43.61 52.03 101.97
N GLY A 956 43.75 51.76 100.66
CA GLY A 956 44.41 52.59 99.65
C GLY A 956 45.93 52.73 99.82
N THR A 957 46.69 52.57 98.74
CA THR A 957 48.17 52.63 98.77
C THR A 957 48.74 53.82 98.03
N ALA A 958 47.93 54.55 97.25
CA ALA A 958 48.41 55.63 96.40
C ALA A 958 48.71 56.92 97.20
N GLY A 959 49.89 57.51 97.00
CA GLY A 959 50.26 58.83 97.52
C GLY A 959 50.78 58.88 98.96
N PHE A 960 51.36 60.04 99.33
CA PHE A 960 51.78 60.37 100.69
C PHE A 960 50.61 61.00 101.46
N VAL A 961 50.42 60.61 102.72
CA VAL A 961 49.36 61.14 103.58
C VAL A 961 49.99 61.76 104.83
N THR A 962 49.60 63.01 105.14
CA THR A 962 50.02 63.73 106.34
C THR A 962 48.86 63.75 107.34
N VAL A 963 49.14 63.52 108.62
CA VAL A 963 48.14 63.49 109.69
C VAL A 963 48.47 64.51 110.75
N GLU A 964 47.53 65.40 111.04
CA GLU A 964 47.61 66.31 112.18
C GLU A 964 46.97 65.67 113.42
N TRP A 965 47.51 65.95 114.60
CA TRP A 965 46.98 65.42 115.86
C TRP A 965 46.92 66.52 116.93
N ARG A 966 46.04 66.32 117.92
CA ARG A 966 45.91 67.16 119.12
C ARG A 966 45.50 66.30 120.31
N THR A 967 45.88 66.68 121.52
CA THR A 967 45.33 66.12 122.77
C THR A 967 44.33 67.09 123.39
N THR A 968 43.38 66.56 124.15
CA THR A 968 42.41 67.34 124.95
C THR A 968 42.33 66.76 126.35
N ASP A 969 42.59 67.57 127.38
CA ASP A 969 42.66 67.14 128.78
C ASP A 969 41.31 66.69 129.35
N GLY A 970 41.32 65.60 130.13
CA GLY A 970 40.20 65.10 130.93
C GLY A 970 40.30 65.48 132.42
N THR A 971 40.11 64.50 133.32
CA THR A 971 39.96 64.70 134.78
C THR A 971 41.24 64.59 135.62
N ALA A 972 42.42 64.45 135.01
CA ALA A 972 43.70 64.30 135.72
C ALA A 972 44.27 65.67 136.17
N LYS A 973 44.03 66.10 137.42
CA LYS A 973 44.70 67.26 138.07
C LYS A 973 44.90 67.01 139.57
N SER A 974 46.10 67.25 140.09
CA SER A 974 46.45 67.20 141.52
C SER A 974 46.23 68.58 142.20
N SER A 975 45.67 68.60 143.42
CA SER A 975 45.22 69.83 144.09
C SER A 975 46.39 70.69 144.57
N GLY A 976 46.61 71.85 143.95
CA GLY A 976 47.45 72.93 144.50
C GLY A 976 48.59 73.46 143.62
N ILE A 977 48.82 72.93 142.42
CA ILE A 977 49.83 73.44 141.46
C ILE A 977 49.22 73.43 140.03
N SER A 978 49.44 74.48 139.24
CA SER A 978 48.76 74.75 137.96
C SER A 978 49.53 74.30 136.70
N THR A 979 50.15 73.11 136.71
CA THR A 979 50.81 72.53 135.52
C THR A 979 50.29 71.10 135.24
N PRO A 980 50.03 70.69 133.98
CA PRO A 980 49.56 69.34 133.63
C PRO A 980 50.55 68.24 134.02
N ASP A 981 50.05 67.07 134.43
CA ASP A 981 50.83 65.91 134.92
C ASP A 981 51.48 65.05 133.81
N TYR A 982 51.45 65.50 132.55
CA TYR A 982 52.04 64.78 131.43
C TYR A 982 52.67 65.71 130.38
N GLN A 983 53.69 65.21 129.69
CA GLN A 983 54.33 65.85 128.55
C GLN A 983 54.36 64.85 127.39
N VAL A 984 53.85 65.26 126.23
CA VAL A 984 53.94 64.44 125.02
C VAL A 984 55.28 64.70 124.36
N CYS A 985 56.11 63.66 124.25
CA CYS A 985 57.35 63.67 123.48
C CYS A 985 57.19 62.70 122.29
N PHE A 986 57.74 63.09 121.15
CA PHE A 986 57.71 62.31 119.91
C PHE A 986 58.80 61.26 119.84
#